data_AF-F6XPL3-F1
#
_entry.id   AF-F6XPL3-F1
#
_cell.length_a   1.000
_cell.length_b   1.000
_cell.length_c   1.000
_cell.angle_alpha   90.00
_cell.angle_beta   90.00
_cell.angle_gamma   90.00
#
_symmetry.space_group_name_H-M   'P 1'
#
loop_
_entity.id
_entity.type
_entity.pdbx_description
1 polymer ?
#
loop_
_entity_poly.entity_id
_entity_poly.type
_entity_poly.pdbx_seq_one_letter_code
_entity_poly.pdbx_strand_id
1 'polypeptide(L)'
;MPDKDNDNVKVVVRCRPFNTKEKSAEYRQAVKVEEVRGQISVEKSNSSEPPKTFTFDTVFGPESKQVDVYNLTARPIVDSVLEGYNGTIFAYGQTGTGKTFTMEGVRSVPELRGIIPNSFAHIFGHIAKAEGDTRFLGRVSYLEIYNEEVRDLLGKDQTARLDVKERPDIGVFVKDLSMFVVNNADDMDRIMTLGNKNRSVGATDMNEQSSRSHAIFTVTIECSEKGLDGQQHVRVGKLHLVDLAGSERQVKTGATGQRLKEATKINLSLSTLGNVISSLVDGRSTHIPYRNSKLTRMLQDSLGGNSKTLMCANIGPADYNYDETISTLRYANRAKNIKNKATINEDPKDALLRQFQKEIEDLKKKLAEEGSGSEGESEEEVDEDGNIHFLRKLKKNGKKGRRRRLSSSHMAELQKKIDEERKQLEEGKEMVEEERNKVKHDLEKRVEDLKKGYRLEHEQLQDRLRVIERKVIVGGVDLLAKAEQQEKLLEESNVELQERRTQEAELRKQIESKEAERLDIEEKYSNLRDEAQGKTRKLRKVYNMLMSAKSEMSDMKHEHQREVEAMLENVRQIQSELTRLSLIVKYFVPPEFTQMIGDHANWNEDIGEWQLKCVAYTGNNMRAPIPEKEPNNNELEMDLSANYLSYPGE
;
A
#
# COMPACT_ATOMS: atom_id res chain seq x y z
N MET A 1 -10.64 17.15 1.95
CA MET A 1 -10.72 16.55 0.61
C MET A 1 -10.46 15.07 0.78
N PRO A 2 -11.37 14.16 0.39
CA PRO A 2 -11.03 12.75 0.29
C PRO A 2 -9.98 12.61 -0.81
N ASP A 3 -8.92 11.85 -0.54
CA ASP A 3 -7.84 11.59 -1.49
C ASP A 3 -8.40 11.11 -2.84
N LYS A 4 -7.89 11.67 -3.93
CA LYS A 4 -8.05 11.08 -5.26
C LYS A 4 -7.66 9.61 -5.16
N ASP A 5 -8.55 8.70 -5.56
CA ASP A 5 -8.29 7.26 -5.63
C ASP A 5 -6.91 7.03 -6.25
N ASN A 6 -5.95 6.64 -5.41
CA ASN A 6 -4.61 6.35 -5.86
C ASN A 6 -4.67 4.93 -6.41
N ASP A 7 -4.59 4.77 -7.73
CA ASP A 7 -4.54 3.47 -8.43
C ASP A 7 -3.21 2.73 -8.17
N ASN A 8 -2.64 2.87 -6.98
CA ASN A 8 -1.50 2.08 -6.56
C ASN A 8 -1.89 0.60 -6.50
N VAL A 9 -0.91 -0.26 -6.73
CA VAL A 9 -1.06 -1.70 -6.51
C VAL A 9 -1.45 -1.91 -5.04
N LYS A 10 -2.63 -2.48 -4.81
CA LYS A 10 -3.09 -2.85 -3.47
C LYS A 10 -2.37 -4.12 -3.04
N VAL A 11 -1.88 -4.14 -1.81
CA VAL A 11 -1.14 -5.27 -1.26
C VAL A 11 -1.79 -5.73 0.02
N VAL A 12 -2.16 -7.00 0.04
CA VAL A 12 -2.71 -7.67 1.21
C VAL A 12 -1.83 -8.85 1.58
N VAL A 13 -1.74 -9.12 2.87
CA VAL A 13 -0.93 -10.24 3.36
C VAL A 13 -1.79 -11.21 4.13
N ARG A 14 -1.63 -12.50 3.84
CA ARG A 14 -2.40 -13.57 4.48
C ARG A 14 -1.47 -14.58 5.13
N CYS A 15 -1.57 -14.70 6.45
CA CYS A 15 -0.87 -15.72 7.23
C CYS A 15 -1.80 -16.92 7.46
N ARG A 16 -1.39 -18.10 7.01
CA ARG A 16 -2.17 -19.32 7.25
C ARG A 16 -1.95 -19.86 8.68
N PRO A 17 -2.83 -20.73 9.20
CA PRO A 17 -2.54 -21.50 10.41
C PRO A 17 -1.36 -22.46 10.21
N PHE A 18 -0.81 -22.94 11.32
CA PHE A 18 0.18 -24.02 11.34
C PHE A 18 -0.35 -25.28 10.65
N ASN A 19 0.46 -25.84 9.75
CA ASN A 19 0.15 -27.12 9.12
C ASN A 19 0.53 -28.30 10.04
N THR A 20 0.09 -29.51 9.69
CA THR A 20 0.32 -30.71 10.51
C THR A 20 1.81 -31.01 10.70
N LYS A 21 2.63 -30.86 9.66
CA LYS A 21 4.09 -31.09 9.71
C LYS A 21 4.79 -30.11 10.65
N GLU A 22 4.38 -28.84 10.62
CA GLU A 22 4.96 -27.80 11.47
C GLU A 22 4.56 -27.98 12.93
N LYS A 23 3.32 -28.42 13.21
CA LYS A 23 2.88 -28.79 14.56
C LYS A 23 3.65 -29.99 15.08
N SER A 24 3.84 -31.04 14.26
CA SER A 24 4.58 -32.24 14.67
C SER A 24 6.07 -31.99 14.88
N ALA A 25 6.65 -31.01 14.17
CA ALA A 25 8.04 -30.61 14.32
C ALA A 25 8.25 -29.57 15.45
N GLU A 26 7.18 -29.20 16.16
CA GLU A 26 7.20 -28.24 17.27
C GLU A 26 7.85 -26.89 16.94
N TYR A 27 7.67 -26.42 15.70
CA TYR A 27 8.17 -25.10 15.28
C TYR A 27 7.48 -23.97 16.05
N ARG A 28 8.22 -22.89 16.31
CA ARG A 28 7.70 -21.72 17.03
C ARG A 28 6.98 -20.78 16.08
N GLN A 29 6.01 -20.04 16.62
CA GLN A 29 5.33 -18.98 15.88
C GLN A 29 6.24 -17.76 15.79
N ALA A 30 6.75 -17.46 14.59
CA ALA A 30 7.57 -16.28 14.32
C ALA A 30 6.73 -15.08 13.88
N VAL A 31 5.51 -15.30 13.37
CA VAL A 31 4.68 -14.24 12.78
C VAL A 31 3.56 -13.84 13.74
N LYS A 32 3.46 -12.55 14.01
CA LYS A 32 2.34 -11.92 14.72
C LYS A 32 1.58 -11.00 13.77
N VAL A 33 0.26 -11.21 13.68
CA VAL A 33 -0.64 -10.45 12.81
C VAL A 33 -1.51 -9.53 13.67
N GLU A 34 -1.56 -8.24 13.31
CA GLU A 34 -2.42 -7.23 13.93
C GLU A 34 -3.35 -6.65 12.85
N GLU A 35 -4.52 -7.30 12.66
CA GLU A 35 -5.46 -6.99 11.57
C GLU A 35 -5.97 -5.54 11.61
N VAL A 36 -6.31 -5.02 12.80
CA VAL A 36 -6.84 -3.67 12.99
C VAL A 36 -5.88 -2.58 12.51
N ARG A 37 -4.57 -2.80 12.66
CA ARG A 37 -3.54 -1.85 12.23
C ARG A 37 -2.99 -2.16 10.84
N GLY A 38 -3.40 -3.25 10.20
CA GLY A 38 -2.79 -3.70 8.95
C GLY A 38 -1.32 -4.10 9.13
N GLN A 39 -0.90 -4.55 10.32
CA GLN A 39 0.51 -4.78 10.67
C GLN A 39 0.88 -6.25 10.80
N ILE A 40 2.06 -6.60 10.32
CA ILE A 40 2.69 -7.92 10.51
C ILE A 40 4.05 -7.72 11.13
N SER A 41 4.29 -8.38 12.27
CA SER A 41 5.58 -8.44 12.93
C SER A 41 6.17 -9.84 12.81
N VAL A 42 7.44 -9.93 12.44
CA VAL A 42 8.17 -11.19 12.30
C VAL A 42 9.39 -11.18 13.23
N GLU A 43 9.47 -12.18 14.09
CA GLU A 43 10.55 -12.37 15.06
C GLU A 43 11.51 -13.47 14.60
N LYS A 44 12.81 -13.26 14.79
CA LYS A 44 13.84 -14.23 14.47
C LYS A 44 14.14 -15.09 15.70
N SER A 45 13.97 -16.40 15.58
CA SER A 45 14.29 -17.34 16.66
C SER A 45 15.74 -17.18 17.12
N ASN A 46 15.93 -17.16 18.45
CA ASN A 46 17.24 -17.13 19.12
C ASN A 46 18.11 -15.91 18.76
N SER A 47 17.51 -14.77 18.41
CA SER A 47 18.20 -13.50 18.17
C SER A 47 17.75 -12.45 19.18
N SER A 48 18.66 -11.54 19.56
CA SER A 48 18.30 -10.33 20.34
C SER A 48 17.81 -9.19 19.44
N GLU A 49 17.67 -9.43 18.14
CA GLU A 49 17.17 -8.43 17.19
C GLU A 49 15.70 -8.12 17.43
N PRO A 50 15.29 -6.84 17.32
CA PRO A 50 13.89 -6.47 17.46
C PRO A 50 13.04 -7.09 16.33
N PRO A 51 11.75 -7.40 16.58
CA PRO A 51 10.85 -7.88 15.55
C PRO A 51 10.70 -6.88 14.40
N LYS A 52 10.71 -7.39 13.17
CA LYS A 52 10.52 -6.57 11.97
C LYS A 52 9.05 -6.38 11.70
N THR A 53 8.60 -5.14 11.59
CA THR A 53 7.18 -4.82 11.42
C THR A 53 6.93 -4.16 10.07
N PHE A 54 5.94 -4.67 9.35
CA PHE A 54 5.50 -4.19 8.04
C PHE A 54 4.04 -3.76 8.11
N THR A 55 3.64 -2.75 7.33
CA THR A 55 2.25 -2.25 7.28
C THR A 55 1.71 -2.33 5.85
N PHE A 56 0.56 -2.99 5.68
CA PHE A 56 -0.07 -3.23 4.39
C PHE A 56 -1.48 -2.66 4.34
N ASP A 57 -2.13 -2.74 3.18
CA ASP A 57 -3.49 -2.21 3.01
C ASP A 57 -4.51 -3.05 3.79
N THR A 58 -4.28 -4.37 3.85
CA THR A 58 -5.03 -5.28 4.72
C THR A 58 -4.16 -6.47 5.10
N VAL A 59 -4.30 -6.98 6.32
CA VAL A 59 -3.62 -8.21 6.77
C VAL A 59 -4.64 -9.18 7.33
N PHE A 60 -4.46 -10.47 7.03
CA PHE A 60 -5.34 -11.56 7.42
C PHE A 60 -4.57 -12.56 8.27
N GLY A 61 -5.11 -12.84 9.45
CA GLY A 61 -4.59 -13.84 10.36
C GLY A 61 -5.08 -15.26 10.04
N PRO A 62 -4.65 -16.25 10.84
CA PRO A 62 -5.03 -17.66 10.66
C PRO A 62 -6.53 -17.93 10.70
N GLU A 63 -7.30 -17.10 11.39
CA GLU A 63 -8.75 -17.25 11.59
C GLU A 63 -9.59 -16.58 10.48
N SER A 64 -8.96 -15.86 9.54
CA SER A 64 -9.69 -15.13 8.50
C SER A 64 -10.34 -16.09 7.50
N LYS A 65 -11.65 -15.92 7.27
CA LYS A 65 -12.43 -16.74 6.34
C LYS A 65 -12.21 -16.32 4.89
N GLN A 66 -12.46 -17.24 3.95
CA GLN A 66 -12.30 -16.96 2.52
C GLN A 66 -13.22 -15.84 2.02
N VAL A 67 -14.46 -15.81 2.51
CA VAL A 67 -15.45 -14.80 2.14
C VAL A 67 -15.03 -13.40 2.57
N ASP A 68 -14.41 -13.27 3.75
CA ASP A 68 -13.92 -12.00 4.27
C ASP A 68 -12.74 -11.50 3.43
N VAL A 69 -11.81 -12.40 3.08
CA VAL A 69 -10.70 -12.12 2.16
C VAL A 69 -11.25 -11.65 0.81
N TYR A 70 -12.26 -12.32 0.25
CA TYR A 70 -12.86 -11.93 -1.02
C TYR A 70 -13.50 -10.54 -0.96
N ASN A 71 -14.36 -10.30 0.03
CA ASN A 71 -15.13 -9.06 0.16
C ASN A 71 -14.25 -7.83 0.38
N LEU A 72 -13.21 -7.95 1.20
CA LEU A 72 -12.33 -6.83 1.53
C LEU A 72 -11.29 -6.53 0.43
N THR A 73 -11.02 -7.48 -0.47
CA THR A 73 -9.88 -7.35 -1.40
C THR A 73 -10.27 -7.52 -2.87
N ALA A 74 -10.82 -8.67 -3.24
CA ALA A 74 -11.08 -9.02 -4.63
C ALA A 74 -12.35 -8.36 -5.17
N ARG A 75 -13.38 -8.21 -4.34
CA ARG A 75 -14.68 -7.67 -4.75
C ARG A 75 -14.59 -6.30 -5.44
N PRO A 76 -13.88 -5.28 -4.91
CA PRO A 76 -13.72 -4.00 -5.60
C PRO A 76 -13.01 -4.07 -6.96
N ILE A 77 -12.10 -5.05 -7.13
CA ILE A 77 -11.42 -5.28 -8.41
C ILE A 77 -12.40 -5.88 -9.42
N VAL A 78 -13.19 -6.87 -9.01
CA VAL A 78 -14.22 -7.48 -9.85
C VAL A 78 -15.30 -6.47 -10.25
N ASP A 79 -15.75 -5.62 -9.31
CA ASP A 79 -16.67 -4.52 -9.59
C ASP A 79 -16.11 -3.58 -10.67
N SER A 80 -14.83 -3.20 -10.54
CA SER A 80 -14.16 -2.36 -11.54
C SER A 80 -14.06 -3.05 -12.91
N VAL A 81 -13.84 -4.36 -12.95
CA VAL A 81 -13.82 -5.09 -14.23
C VAL A 81 -15.20 -5.10 -14.89
N LEU A 82 -16.28 -5.22 -14.11
CA LEU A 82 -17.65 -5.14 -14.63
C LEU A 82 -17.97 -3.74 -15.21
N GLU A 83 -17.33 -2.69 -14.69
CA GLU A 83 -17.39 -1.33 -15.23
C GLU A 83 -16.55 -1.13 -16.51
N GLY A 84 -15.69 -2.10 -16.87
CA GLY A 84 -14.85 -2.06 -18.07
C GLY A 84 -13.37 -1.74 -17.82
N TYR A 85 -12.90 -1.75 -16.57
CA TYR A 85 -11.46 -1.67 -16.27
C TYR A 85 -10.75 -3.02 -16.50
N ASN A 86 -9.44 -2.98 -16.69
CA ASN A 86 -8.61 -4.17 -16.48
C ASN A 86 -8.36 -4.36 -14.98
N GLY A 87 -8.38 -5.61 -14.53
CA GLY A 87 -8.14 -5.99 -13.16
C GLY A 87 -7.20 -7.20 -13.09
N THR A 88 -6.29 -7.19 -12.13
CA THR A 88 -5.38 -8.31 -11.91
C THR A 88 -5.32 -8.65 -10.43
N ILE A 89 -5.55 -9.92 -10.10
CA ILE A 89 -5.38 -10.46 -8.75
C ILE A 89 -4.37 -11.59 -8.83
N PHE A 90 -3.26 -11.47 -8.11
CA PHE A 90 -2.23 -12.50 -8.10
C PHE A 90 -1.82 -12.89 -6.69
N ALA A 91 -1.63 -14.20 -6.47
CA ALA A 91 -1.11 -14.75 -5.23
C ALA A 91 0.39 -15.00 -5.33
N TYR A 92 1.15 -14.56 -4.33
CA TYR A 92 2.61 -14.63 -4.28
C TYR A 92 3.09 -15.14 -2.91
N GLY A 93 4.14 -15.96 -2.89
CA GLY A 93 4.75 -16.46 -1.67
C GLY A 93 5.34 -17.86 -1.84
N GLN A 94 5.94 -18.37 -0.78
CA GLN A 94 6.58 -19.69 -0.77
C GLN A 94 5.56 -20.82 -1.05
N THR A 95 6.02 -21.95 -1.59
CA THR A 95 5.21 -23.17 -1.71
C THR A 95 4.65 -23.61 -0.36
N GLY A 96 3.36 -23.95 -0.35
CA GLY A 96 2.67 -24.36 0.86
C GLY A 96 2.27 -23.22 1.81
N THR A 97 2.43 -21.94 1.45
CA THR A 97 1.91 -20.81 2.27
C THR A 97 0.43 -20.50 2.02
N GLY A 98 -0.18 -21.11 1.00
CA GLY A 98 -1.62 -20.99 0.73
C GLY A 98 -2.02 -20.13 -0.47
N LYS A 99 -1.15 -19.98 -1.48
CA LYS A 99 -1.47 -19.30 -2.76
C LYS A 99 -2.69 -19.90 -3.46
N THR A 100 -2.61 -21.17 -3.84
CA THR A 100 -3.72 -21.92 -4.46
C THR A 100 -4.93 -22.01 -3.54
N PHE A 101 -4.75 -22.11 -2.22
CA PHE A 101 -5.87 -22.06 -1.27
C PHE A 101 -6.57 -20.69 -1.28
N THR A 102 -5.84 -19.59 -1.46
CA THR A 102 -6.42 -18.25 -1.56
C THR A 102 -7.13 -18.05 -2.89
N MET A 103 -6.52 -18.50 -3.99
CA MET A 103 -7.07 -18.34 -5.34
C MET A 103 -8.23 -19.31 -5.61
N GLU A 104 -8.05 -20.61 -5.44
CA GLU A 104 -9.06 -21.62 -5.75
C GLU A 104 -9.83 -22.07 -4.50
N GLY A 105 -9.10 -22.30 -3.39
CA GLY A 105 -9.69 -22.82 -2.15
C GLY A 105 -10.15 -24.27 -2.29
N VAL A 106 -11.13 -24.68 -1.47
CA VAL A 106 -11.76 -26.00 -1.56
C VAL A 106 -13.12 -25.85 -2.22
N ARG A 107 -13.18 -26.14 -3.53
CA ARG A 107 -14.35 -25.85 -4.37
C ARG A 107 -15.64 -26.55 -3.94
N SER A 108 -15.51 -27.75 -3.37
CA SER A 108 -16.64 -28.55 -2.87
C SER A 108 -17.27 -27.99 -1.60
N VAL A 109 -16.57 -27.12 -0.86
CA VAL A 109 -17.04 -26.55 0.41
C VAL A 109 -17.28 -25.05 0.22
N PRO A 110 -18.53 -24.56 0.18
CA PRO A 110 -18.85 -23.17 -0.10
C PRO A 110 -18.07 -22.16 0.74
N GLU A 111 -17.90 -22.43 2.03
CA GLU A 111 -17.18 -21.57 3.00
C GLU A 111 -15.67 -21.49 2.73
N LEU A 112 -15.11 -22.48 2.03
CA LEU A 112 -13.70 -22.59 1.73
C LEU A 112 -13.36 -22.25 0.26
N ARG A 113 -14.34 -21.82 -0.54
CA ARG A 113 -14.13 -21.33 -1.91
C ARG A 113 -13.24 -20.10 -1.93
N GLY A 114 -12.21 -20.10 -2.77
CA GLY A 114 -11.25 -19.01 -2.90
C GLY A 114 -11.75 -17.83 -3.75
N ILE A 115 -10.81 -16.96 -4.15
CA ILE A 115 -11.10 -15.75 -4.93
C ILE A 115 -11.73 -16.10 -6.29
N ILE A 116 -11.20 -17.10 -7.00
CA ILE A 116 -11.63 -17.49 -8.35
C ILE A 116 -13.11 -17.89 -8.38
N PRO A 117 -13.56 -18.94 -7.65
CA PRO A 117 -14.97 -19.35 -7.67
C PRO A 117 -15.92 -18.27 -7.13
N ASN A 118 -15.51 -17.47 -6.13
CA ASN A 118 -16.31 -16.35 -5.66
C ASN A 118 -16.43 -15.23 -6.71
N SER A 119 -15.39 -15.01 -7.51
CA SER A 119 -15.42 -14.07 -8.64
C SER A 119 -16.42 -14.51 -9.70
N PHE A 120 -16.48 -15.81 -10.02
CA PHE A 120 -17.45 -16.34 -10.98
C PHE A 120 -18.89 -16.10 -10.52
N ALA A 121 -19.19 -16.42 -9.27
CA ALA A 121 -20.51 -16.19 -8.69
C ALA A 121 -20.86 -14.69 -8.66
N HIS A 122 -19.90 -13.83 -8.35
CA HIS A 122 -20.11 -12.39 -8.31
C HIS A 122 -20.38 -11.80 -9.71
N ILE A 123 -19.57 -12.16 -10.70
CA ILE A 123 -19.72 -11.70 -12.10
C ILE A 123 -21.10 -12.07 -12.63
N PHE A 124 -21.49 -13.35 -12.54
CA PHE A 124 -22.81 -13.76 -13.04
C PHE A 124 -23.96 -13.30 -12.16
N GLY A 125 -23.73 -13.11 -10.86
CA GLY A 125 -24.69 -12.47 -9.97
C GLY A 125 -24.95 -11.01 -10.35
N HIS A 126 -23.95 -10.29 -10.86
CA HIS A 126 -24.11 -8.94 -11.39
C HIS A 126 -24.82 -8.95 -12.74
N ILE A 127 -24.40 -9.81 -13.67
CA ILE A 127 -25.01 -9.95 -15.00
C ILE A 127 -26.50 -10.30 -14.89
N ALA A 128 -26.87 -11.20 -13.97
CA ALA A 128 -28.27 -11.60 -13.75
C ALA A 128 -29.14 -10.50 -13.13
N LYS A 129 -28.54 -9.53 -12.44
CA LYS A 129 -29.23 -8.39 -11.83
C LYS A 129 -29.26 -7.15 -12.73
N ALA A 130 -28.56 -7.18 -13.86
CA ALA A 130 -28.56 -6.05 -14.77
C ALA A 130 -29.96 -5.88 -15.38
N GLU A 131 -30.52 -4.68 -15.22
CA GLU A 131 -31.82 -4.30 -15.76
C GLU A 131 -31.64 -3.46 -17.04
N GLY A 132 -32.67 -3.39 -17.89
CA GLY A 132 -32.68 -2.56 -19.10
C GLY A 132 -32.08 -3.22 -20.35
N ASP A 133 -31.47 -2.40 -21.22
CA ASP A 133 -30.95 -2.80 -22.54
C ASP A 133 -29.46 -3.25 -22.51
N THR A 134 -28.93 -3.58 -21.33
CA THR A 134 -27.53 -3.97 -21.14
C THR A 134 -27.31 -5.44 -21.50
N ARG A 135 -26.33 -5.71 -22.37
CA ARG A 135 -25.96 -7.06 -22.81
C ARG A 135 -24.53 -7.39 -22.42
N PHE A 136 -24.32 -8.58 -21.87
CA PHE A 136 -22.99 -9.05 -21.49
C PHE A 136 -22.58 -10.26 -22.32
N LEU A 137 -21.29 -10.33 -22.66
CA LEU A 137 -20.65 -11.50 -23.24
C LEU A 137 -19.40 -11.84 -22.44
N GLY A 138 -19.43 -12.99 -21.77
CA GLY A 138 -18.29 -13.53 -21.02
C GLY A 138 -17.46 -14.47 -21.89
N ARG A 139 -16.14 -14.26 -21.90
CA ARG A 139 -15.16 -15.19 -22.48
C ARG A 139 -14.10 -15.54 -21.46
N VAL A 140 -13.61 -16.77 -21.50
CA VAL A 140 -12.53 -17.23 -20.62
C VAL A 140 -11.40 -17.85 -21.40
N SER A 141 -10.18 -17.65 -20.90
CA SER A 141 -8.99 -18.38 -21.33
C SER A 141 -8.20 -18.82 -20.11
N TYR A 142 -7.46 -19.92 -20.24
CA TYR A 142 -6.65 -20.43 -19.15
C TYR A 142 -5.33 -20.96 -19.69
N LEU A 143 -4.22 -20.42 -19.16
CA LEU A 143 -2.88 -20.77 -19.61
C LEU A 143 -1.97 -21.08 -18.41
N GLU A 144 -0.93 -21.83 -18.70
CA GLU A 144 0.21 -21.98 -17.80
C GLU A 144 1.49 -21.44 -18.44
N ILE A 145 2.36 -20.88 -17.59
CA ILE A 145 3.73 -20.55 -17.93
C ILE A 145 4.63 -21.49 -17.14
N TYR A 146 5.30 -22.38 -17.86
CA TYR A 146 6.21 -23.36 -17.30
C TYR A 146 7.51 -23.37 -18.11
N ASN A 147 8.66 -23.26 -17.44
CA ASN A 147 9.97 -23.27 -18.10
C ASN A 147 10.14 -22.17 -19.18
N GLU A 148 9.53 -20.99 -18.98
CA GLU A 148 9.42 -19.87 -19.95
C GLU A 148 8.67 -20.22 -21.26
N GLU A 149 7.89 -21.30 -21.25
CA GLU A 149 6.98 -21.69 -22.33
C GLU A 149 5.53 -21.43 -21.90
N VAL A 150 4.73 -20.85 -22.81
CA VAL A 150 3.29 -20.65 -22.59
C VAL A 150 2.53 -21.82 -23.19
N ARG A 151 1.65 -22.42 -22.41
CA ARG A 151 0.78 -23.52 -22.83
C ARG A 151 -0.68 -23.19 -22.54
N ASP A 152 -1.54 -23.58 -23.46
CA ASP A 152 -2.98 -23.39 -23.35
C ASP A 152 -3.63 -24.57 -22.64
N LEU A 153 -4.15 -24.35 -21.44
CA LEU A 153 -4.77 -25.39 -20.62
C LEU A 153 -6.15 -25.83 -21.13
N LEU A 154 -6.76 -25.09 -22.07
CA LEU A 154 -8.08 -25.38 -22.64
C LEU A 154 -8.01 -25.80 -24.11
N GLY A 155 -6.83 -25.68 -24.73
CA GLY A 155 -6.57 -26.09 -26.10
C GLY A 155 -6.71 -27.60 -26.34
N LYS A 156 -6.89 -28.00 -27.61
CA LYS A 156 -6.92 -29.42 -28.01
C LYS A 156 -5.56 -30.09 -27.87
N ASP A 157 -4.49 -29.33 -28.12
CA ASP A 157 -3.12 -29.79 -28.03
C ASP A 157 -2.42 -29.09 -26.86
N GLN A 158 -2.20 -29.85 -25.78
CA GLN A 158 -1.53 -29.38 -24.56
C GLN A 158 0.00 -29.34 -24.71
N THR A 159 0.54 -29.85 -25.81
CA THR A 159 1.99 -29.82 -26.11
C THR A 159 2.40 -28.62 -26.94
N ALA A 160 1.42 -27.94 -27.56
CA ALA A 160 1.65 -26.74 -28.36
C ALA A 160 2.21 -25.60 -27.50
N ARG A 161 3.23 -24.94 -28.02
CA ARG A 161 3.86 -23.77 -27.40
C ARG A 161 3.32 -22.51 -28.05
N LEU A 162 2.83 -21.60 -27.23
CA LEU A 162 2.23 -20.35 -27.69
C LEU A 162 3.19 -19.16 -27.55
N ASP A 163 3.09 -18.23 -28.49
CA ASP A 163 3.92 -17.03 -28.54
C ASP A 163 3.22 -15.84 -27.90
N VAL A 164 3.96 -15.10 -27.07
CA VAL A 164 3.54 -13.81 -26.51
C VAL A 164 3.90 -12.70 -27.49
N LYS A 165 2.88 -12.01 -28.01
CA LYS A 165 2.99 -10.90 -28.97
C LYS A 165 2.45 -9.61 -28.34
N GLU A 166 2.76 -8.48 -28.96
CA GLU A 166 2.33 -7.15 -28.52
C GLU A 166 1.77 -6.40 -29.73
N ARG A 167 0.65 -5.70 -29.54
CA ARG A 167 0.14 -4.73 -30.51
C ARG A 167 -0.23 -3.42 -29.81
N PRO A 168 -0.11 -2.26 -30.48
CA PRO A 168 -0.43 -0.97 -29.88
C PRO A 168 -1.89 -0.78 -29.44
N ASP A 169 -2.82 -1.47 -30.10
CA ASP A 169 -4.28 -1.38 -29.87
C ASP A 169 -4.78 -2.31 -28.75
N ILE A 170 -4.21 -3.51 -28.66
CA ILE A 170 -4.67 -4.58 -27.73
C ILE A 170 -3.74 -4.71 -26.51
N GLY A 171 -2.49 -4.29 -26.61
CA GLY A 171 -1.42 -4.55 -25.65
C GLY A 171 -0.77 -5.91 -25.86
N VAL A 172 -0.26 -6.50 -24.78
CA VAL A 172 0.38 -7.82 -24.80
C VAL A 172 -0.69 -8.92 -24.83
N PHE A 173 -0.57 -9.87 -25.77
CA PHE A 173 -1.50 -10.99 -25.92
C PHE A 173 -0.79 -12.27 -26.34
N VAL A 174 -1.41 -13.42 -26.07
CA VAL A 174 -0.91 -14.72 -26.51
C VAL A 174 -1.56 -15.08 -27.83
N LYS A 175 -0.75 -15.33 -28.86
CA LYS A 175 -1.24 -15.73 -30.18
C LYS A 175 -1.79 -17.16 -30.10
N ASP A 176 -2.93 -17.39 -30.75
CA ASP A 176 -3.59 -18.70 -30.88
C ASP A 176 -4.06 -19.31 -29.54
N LEU A 177 -4.16 -18.49 -28.48
CA LEU A 177 -4.75 -18.90 -27.20
C LEU A 177 -6.26 -19.12 -27.36
N SER A 178 -6.74 -20.29 -26.93
CA SER A 178 -8.16 -20.60 -26.98
C SER A 178 -8.98 -19.72 -26.05
N MET A 179 -10.18 -19.34 -26.54
CA MET A 179 -11.15 -18.55 -25.79
C MET A 179 -12.51 -19.23 -25.87
N PHE A 180 -13.14 -19.45 -24.72
CA PHE A 180 -14.44 -20.10 -24.62
C PHE A 180 -15.49 -19.12 -24.13
N VAL A 181 -16.65 -19.11 -24.78
CA VAL A 181 -17.81 -18.33 -24.34
C VAL A 181 -18.47 -19.05 -23.17
N VAL A 182 -18.85 -18.29 -22.15
CA VAL A 182 -19.46 -18.80 -20.92
C VAL A 182 -20.77 -18.06 -20.65
N ASN A 183 -21.81 -18.80 -20.25
CA ASN A 183 -23.15 -18.24 -20.04
C ASN A 183 -23.58 -18.24 -18.57
N ASN A 184 -22.90 -19.01 -17.72
CA ASN A 184 -23.18 -19.08 -16.29
C ASN A 184 -21.90 -19.44 -15.49
N ALA A 185 -22.00 -19.34 -14.16
CA ALA A 185 -20.88 -19.63 -13.26
C ALA A 185 -20.45 -21.12 -13.31
N ASP A 186 -21.38 -22.04 -13.54
CA ASP A 186 -21.07 -23.47 -13.63
C ASP A 186 -20.26 -23.81 -14.89
N ASP A 187 -20.45 -23.08 -15.99
CA ASP A 187 -19.63 -23.18 -17.21
C ASP A 187 -18.18 -22.81 -16.90
N MET A 188 -17.96 -21.68 -16.20
CA MET A 188 -16.62 -21.26 -15.77
C MET A 188 -15.97 -22.30 -14.85
N ASP A 189 -16.74 -22.83 -13.89
CA ASP A 189 -16.26 -23.87 -12.99
C ASP A 189 -15.88 -25.17 -13.74
N ARG A 190 -16.66 -25.57 -14.74
CA ARG A 190 -16.34 -26.74 -15.59
C ARG A 190 -15.05 -26.51 -16.39
N ILE A 191 -14.90 -25.35 -17.00
CA ILE A 191 -13.71 -24.98 -17.78
C ILE A 191 -12.47 -24.94 -16.87
N MET A 192 -12.57 -24.35 -15.69
CA MET A 192 -11.48 -24.34 -14.70
C MET A 192 -11.06 -25.77 -14.31
N THR A 193 -12.03 -26.66 -14.10
CA THR A 193 -11.78 -28.08 -13.78
C THR A 193 -11.04 -28.79 -14.92
N LEU A 194 -11.44 -28.53 -16.17
CA LEU A 194 -10.79 -29.07 -17.35
C LEU A 194 -9.33 -28.61 -17.43
N GLY A 195 -9.07 -27.31 -17.26
CA GLY A 195 -7.71 -26.78 -17.28
C GLY A 195 -6.84 -27.31 -16.14
N ASN A 196 -7.40 -27.45 -14.92
CA ASN A 196 -6.69 -28.05 -13.79
C ASN A 196 -6.35 -29.53 -14.04
N LYS A 197 -7.22 -30.27 -14.72
CA LYS A 197 -6.94 -31.66 -15.13
C LYS A 197 -5.79 -31.69 -16.13
N ASN A 198 -5.79 -30.83 -17.13
CA ASN A 198 -4.73 -30.76 -18.13
C ASN A 198 -3.39 -30.33 -17.52
N ARG A 199 -3.41 -29.38 -16.59
CA ARG A 199 -2.25 -28.98 -15.77
C ARG A 199 -1.69 -30.15 -14.96
N SER A 200 -2.54 -31.05 -14.47
CA SER A 200 -2.14 -32.22 -13.67
C SER A 200 -1.63 -33.39 -14.52
N VAL A 201 -2.17 -33.61 -15.73
CA VAL A 201 -1.71 -34.66 -16.65
C VAL A 201 -0.29 -34.36 -17.17
N GLY A 202 0.10 -33.09 -17.25
CA GLY A 202 1.50 -32.72 -17.49
C GLY A 202 2.47 -33.20 -16.38
N ALA A 203 1.95 -33.46 -15.17
CA ALA A 203 2.75 -33.78 -13.99
C ALA A 203 3.13 -35.27 -13.84
N THR A 204 2.56 -36.17 -14.65
CA THR A 204 2.59 -37.62 -14.42
C THR A 204 3.86 -38.37 -14.80
N ASP A 205 5.03 -37.73 -14.87
CA ASP A 205 6.27 -38.52 -14.89
C ASP A 205 7.29 -38.20 -13.80
N MET A 206 7.28 -37.02 -13.12
CA MET A 206 8.38 -36.79 -12.17
C MET A 206 8.30 -35.69 -11.09
N ASN A 207 7.21 -34.93 -10.80
CA ASN A 207 7.13 -34.01 -9.62
C ASN A 207 5.75 -33.32 -9.40
N GLU A 208 5.58 -32.71 -8.21
CA GLU A 208 4.55 -31.74 -7.82
C GLU A 208 4.66 -30.44 -8.67
N GLN A 209 4.00 -30.41 -9.84
CA GLN A 209 4.17 -29.35 -10.87
C GLN A 209 3.45 -28.03 -10.57
N SER A 210 2.42 -28.02 -9.70
CA SER A 210 1.64 -26.82 -9.40
C SER A 210 2.45 -25.73 -8.66
N SER A 211 3.47 -26.11 -7.90
CA SER A 211 4.39 -25.17 -7.25
C SER A 211 5.43 -24.57 -8.19
N ARG A 212 5.49 -25.07 -9.44
CA ARG A 212 6.57 -24.82 -10.40
C ARG A 212 6.11 -24.15 -11.70
N SER A 213 4.80 -24.03 -11.92
CA SER A 213 4.24 -23.28 -13.04
C SER A 213 3.37 -22.14 -12.53
N HIS A 214 3.35 -21.04 -13.30
CA HIS A 214 2.39 -19.95 -13.08
C HIS A 214 1.12 -20.26 -13.85
N ALA A 215 -0.04 -20.13 -13.24
CA ALA A 215 -1.32 -20.30 -13.90
C ALA A 215 -2.05 -18.96 -13.99
N ILE A 216 -2.55 -18.61 -15.17
CA ILE A 216 -3.26 -17.35 -15.42
C ILE A 216 -4.61 -17.67 -16.02
N PHE A 217 -5.67 -17.55 -15.21
CA PHE A 217 -7.04 -17.65 -15.66
C PHE A 217 -7.56 -16.24 -15.99
N THR A 218 -7.99 -16.02 -17.22
CA THR A 218 -8.46 -14.71 -17.67
C THR A 218 -9.95 -14.76 -17.97
N VAL A 219 -10.69 -13.82 -17.39
CA VAL A 219 -12.10 -13.57 -17.72
C VAL A 219 -12.20 -12.25 -18.45
N THR A 220 -12.70 -12.27 -19.69
CA THR A 220 -13.01 -11.08 -20.47
C THR A 220 -14.52 -10.88 -20.47
N ILE A 221 -14.96 -9.70 -20.06
CA ILE A 221 -16.36 -9.31 -19.99
C ILE A 221 -16.57 -8.16 -20.97
N GLU A 222 -17.32 -8.41 -22.03
CA GLU A 222 -17.79 -7.37 -22.94
C GLU A 222 -19.19 -6.95 -22.50
N CYS A 223 -19.40 -5.65 -22.29
CA CYS A 223 -20.67 -5.06 -21.90
C CYS A 223 -21.10 -4.08 -23.00
N SER A 224 -22.29 -4.28 -23.55
CA SER A 224 -22.94 -3.35 -24.49
C SER A 224 -24.13 -2.71 -23.80
N GLU A 225 -24.14 -1.39 -23.72
CA GLU A 225 -25.22 -0.63 -23.09
C GLU A 225 -25.67 0.49 -24.02
N LYS A 226 -26.98 0.73 -24.08
CA LYS A 226 -27.53 1.82 -24.87
C LYS A 226 -27.36 3.14 -24.11
N GLY A 227 -26.57 4.05 -24.67
CA GLY A 227 -26.35 5.38 -24.13
C GLY A 227 -27.59 6.28 -24.21
N LEU A 228 -27.53 7.40 -23.49
CA LEU A 228 -28.55 8.46 -23.53
C LEU A 228 -28.67 9.10 -24.93
N ASP A 229 -27.64 8.97 -25.76
CA ASP A 229 -27.60 9.41 -27.16
C ASP A 229 -28.31 8.41 -28.11
N GLY A 230 -28.80 7.29 -27.58
CA GLY A 230 -29.45 6.22 -28.32
C GLY A 230 -28.49 5.27 -29.04
N GLN A 231 -27.17 5.48 -28.94
CA GLN A 231 -26.15 4.60 -29.53
C GLN A 231 -25.76 3.47 -28.57
N GLN A 232 -25.18 2.40 -29.11
CA GLN A 232 -24.67 1.28 -28.30
C GLN A 232 -23.21 1.54 -27.96
N HIS A 233 -22.93 1.68 -26.67
CA HIS A 233 -21.57 1.84 -26.13
C HIS A 233 -21.06 0.48 -25.66
N VAL A 234 -19.85 0.12 -26.08
CA VAL A 234 -19.22 -1.15 -25.73
C VAL A 234 -18.04 -0.90 -24.81
N ARG A 235 -18.05 -1.57 -23.66
CA ARG A 235 -16.96 -1.59 -22.68
C ARG A 235 -16.40 -3.00 -22.56
N VAL A 236 -15.08 -3.11 -22.36
CA VAL A 236 -14.41 -4.41 -22.22
C VAL A 236 -13.58 -4.46 -20.95
N GLY A 237 -14.01 -5.24 -19.98
CA GLY A 237 -13.24 -5.55 -18.79
C GLY A 237 -12.43 -6.84 -18.96
N LYS A 238 -11.18 -6.86 -18.47
CA LYS A 238 -10.37 -8.08 -18.40
C LYS A 238 -9.93 -8.32 -16.96
N LEU A 239 -10.26 -9.49 -16.40
CA LEU A 239 -9.83 -9.94 -15.09
C LEU A 239 -8.80 -11.05 -15.23
N HIS A 240 -7.56 -10.80 -14.80
CA HIS A 240 -6.53 -11.81 -14.65
C HIS A 240 -6.49 -12.35 -13.21
N LEU A 241 -6.69 -13.66 -13.06
CA LEU A 241 -6.60 -14.39 -11.80
C LEU A 241 -5.36 -15.29 -11.87
N VAL A 242 -4.33 -14.93 -11.11
CA VAL A 242 -2.99 -15.49 -11.26
C VAL A 242 -2.55 -16.25 -10.01
N ASP A 243 -2.20 -17.51 -10.17
CA ASP A 243 -1.55 -18.33 -9.15
C ASP A 243 -0.09 -18.53 -9.54
N LEU A 244 0.82 -17.82 -8.86
CA LEU A 244 2.25 -17.86 -9.17
C LEU A 244 2.90 -19.12 -8.60
N ALA A 245 4.03 -19.52 -9.18
CA ALA A 245 4.93 -20.52 -8.64
C ALA A 245 5.47 -20.11 -7.25
N GLY A 246 6.04 -21.08 -6.53
CA GLY A 246 6.70 -20.85 -5.24
C GLY A 246 7.84 -19.84 -5.33
N SER A 247 7.90 -18.89 -4.40
CA SER A 247 8.96 -17.88 -4.33
C SER A 247 10.25 -18.36 -3.64
N GLU A 248 10.31 -19.60 -3.19
CA GLU A 248 11.45 -20.14 -2.45
C GLU A 248 12.72 -20.27 -3.29
N ARG A 249 13.87 -20.10 -2.62
CA ARG A 249 15.19 -20.18 -3.25
C ARG A 249 15.66 -21.64 -3.38
N GLN A 250 16.40 -21.91 -4.46
CA GLN A 250 16.83 -23.27 -4.88
C GLN A 250 17.53 -24.09 -3.79
N VAL A 251 18.29 -23.44 -2.90
CA VAL A 251 19.14 -24.07 -1.88
C VAL A 251 18.35 -25.01 -0.95
N LYS A 252 17.05 -24.75 -0.73
CA LYS A 252 16.20 -25.59 0.13
C LYS A 252 15.66 -26.85 -0.55
N THR A 253 15.72 -26.94 -1.88
CA THR A 253 15.01 -28.00 -2.63
C THR A 253 15.84 -29.26 -2.90
N GLY A 254 17.17 -29.21 -2.75
CA GLY A 254 18.06 -30.36 -2.98
C GLY A 254 18.01 -30.93 -4.40
N ALA A 255 17.52 -30.17 -5.39
CA ALA A 255 17.28 -30.67 -6.74
C ALA A 255 18.58 -30.84 -7.55
N THR A 256 18.74 -31.99 -8.21
CA THR A 256 19.89 -32.32 -9.09
C THR A 256 19.45 -32.55 -10.55
N GLY A 257 20.36 -32.37 -11.50
CA GLY A 257 20.16 -32.71 -12.92
C GLY A 257 19.12 -31.82 -13.63
N GLN A 258 18.18 -32.45 -14.35
CA GLN A 258 17.16 -31.77 -15.16
C GLN A 258 16.22 -30.89 -14.30
N ARG A 259 15.98 -31.31 -13.05
CA ARG A 259 15.22 -30.53 -12.04
C ARG A 259 15.93 -29.23 -11.65
N LEU A 260 17.26 -29.19 -11.71
CA LEU A 260 18.03 -27.97 -11.44
C LEU A 260 17.84 -26.95 -12.56
N LYS A 261 17.92 -27.37 -13.83
CA LYS A 261 17.68 -26.49 -14.98
C LYS A 261 16.26 -25.90 -14.97
N GLU A 262 15.28 -26.72 -14.63
CA GLU A 262 13.89 -26.31 -14.43
C GLU A 262 13.75 -25.27 -13.31
N ALA A 263 14.31 -25.55 -12.13
CA ALA A 263 14.29 -24.63 -10.98
C ALA A 263 14.96 -23.29 -11.29
N THR A 264 15.98 -23.25 -12.17
CA THR A 264 16.61 -21.99 -12.63
C THR A 264 15.65 -21.17 -13.48
N LYS A 265 14.89 -21.78 -14.38
CA LYS A 265 13.91 -21.05 -15.21
C LYS A 265 12.69 -20.58 -14.42
N ILE A 266 12.23 -21.35 -13.43
CA ILE A 266 11.12 -20.93 -12.56
C ILE A 266 11.53 -19.68 -11.79
N ASN A 267 12.74 -19.69 -11.21
CA ASN A 267 13.25 -18.52 -10.50
C ASN A 267 13.58 -17.35 -11.42
N LEU A 268 13.88 -17.57 -12.70
CA LEU A 268 14.07 -16.50 -13.67
C LEU A 268 12.83 -15.61 -13.76
N SER A 269 11.64 -16.22 -13.90
CA SER A 269 10.37 -15.48 -14.01
C SER A 269 10.06 -14.64 -12.76
N LEU A 270 10.21 -15.22 -11.55
CA LEU A 270 9.95 -14.53 -10.29
C LEU A 270 11.03 -13.50 -9.93
N SER A 271 12.29 -13.77 -10.25
CA SER A 271 13.39 -12.82 -10.08
C SER A 271 13.23 -11.63 -11.03
N THR A 272 12.83 -11.89 -12.28
CA THR A 272 12.50 -10.84 -13.25
C THR A 272 11.33 -9.98 -12.77
N LEU A 273 10.28 -10.60 -12.23
CA LEU A 273 9.17 -9.88 -11.60
C LEU A 273 9.68 -8.97 -10.46
N GLY A 274 10.60 -9.45 -9.62
CA GLY A 274 11.22 -8.64 -8.57
C GLY A 274 12.04 -7.46 -9.08
N ASN A 275 12.75 -7.64 -10.19
CA ASN A 275 13.49 -6.58 -10.85
C ASN A 275 12.54 -5.52 -11.43
N VAL A 276 11.45 -5.94 -12.08
CA VAL A 276 10.40 -5.04 -12.60
C VAL A 276 9.82 -4.18 -11.47
N ILE A 277 9.44 -4.80 -10.34
CA ILE A 277 8.91 -4.08 -9.17
C ILE A 277 9.92 -3.09 -8.63
N SER A 278 11.19 -3.51 -8.47
CA SER A 278 12.23 -2.63 -7.93
C SER A 278 12.49 -1.43 -8.85
N SER A 279 12.57 -1.66 -10.17
CA SER A 279 12.74 -0.58 -11.16
C SER A 279 11.55 0.39 -11.20
N LEU A 280 10.32 -0.09 -11.01
CA LEU A 280 9.11 0.75 -10.97
C LEU A 280 9.06 1.66 -9.74
N VAL A 281 9.53 1.16 -8.60
CA VAL A 281 9.48 1.90 -7.32
C VAL A 281 10.64 2.88 -7.20
N ASP A 282 11.83 2.53 -7.71
CA ASP A 282 13.01 3.39 -7.63
C ASP A 282 12.83 4.69 -8.42
N GLY A 283 11.99 4.70 -9.46
CA GLY A 283 11.64 5.87 -10.28
C GLY A 283 12.81 6.48 -11.07
N ARG A 284 14.02 5.93 -10.93
CA ARG A 284 15.25 6.33 -11.63
C ARG A 284 15.44 5.56 -12.93
N SER A 285 14.86 4.37 -13.04
CA SER A 285 14.96 3.52 -14.21
C SER A 285 14.02 4.00 -15.30
N THR A 286 14.56 4.41 -16.44
CA THR A 286 13.79 4.77 -17.63
C THR A 286 13.25 3.55 -18.38
N HIS A 287 13.96 2.44 -18.29
CA HIS A 287 13.59 1.18 -18.93
C HIS A 287 13.23 0.13 -17.87
N ILE A 288 12.02 -0.44 -17.99
CA ILE A 288 11.53 -1.51 -17.11
C ILE A 288 11.67 -2.86 -17.85
N PRO A 289 12.32 -3.88 -17.25
CA PRO A 289 12.71 -5.11 -17.95
C PRO A 289 11.57 -6.14 -18.12
N TYR A 290 10.38 -5.73 -18.57
CA TYR A 290 9.25 -6.65 -18.74
C TYR A 290 9.54 -7.80 -19.70
N ARG A 291 10.40 -7.58 -20.71
CA ARG A 291 10.72 -8.56 -21.75
C ARG A 291 11.55 -9.74 -21.29
N ASN A 292 12.17 -9.66 -20.11
CA ASN A 292 13.09 -10.68 -19.60
C ASN A 292 12.39 -11.98 -19.13
N SER A 293 11.06 -11.98 -19.00
CA SER A 293 10.26 -13.18 -18.77
C SER A 293 8.89 -13.06 -19.44
N LYS A 294 8.35 -14.19 -19.92
CA LYS A 294 6.96 -14.23 -20.44
C LYS A 294 5.94 -13.81 -19.38
N LEU A 295 6.18 -14.14 -18.10
CA LEU A 295 5.30 -13.74 -17.00
C LEU A 295 5.22 -12.22 -16.87
N THR A 296 6.36 -11.53 -16.87
CA THR A 296 6.39 -10.06 -16.74
C THR A 296 5.86 -9.35 -17.96
N ARG A 297 5.97 -9.95 -19.15
CA ARG A 297 5.29 -9.45 -20.35
C ARG A 297 3.77 -9.55 -20.22
N MET A 298 3.27 -10.70 -19.77
CA MET A 298 1.82 -10.90 -19.56
C MET A 298 1.25 -9.98 -18.47
N LEU A 299 2.06 -9.64 -17.45
CA LEU A 299 1.67 -8.76 -16.35
C LEU A 299 2.11 -7.29 -16.55
N GLN A 300 2.56 -6.91 -17.75
CA GLN A 300 3.06 -5.58 -18.03
C GLN A 300 2.02 -4.49 -17.71
N ASP A 301 0.77 -4.71 -18.14
CA ASP A 301 -0.33 -3.78 -17.85
C ASP A 301 -0.72 -3.77 -16.36
N SER A 302 -0.44 -4.87 -15.66
CA SER A 302 -0.77 -5.05 -14.24
C SER A 302 0.21 -4.33 -13.31
N LEU A 303 1.44 -4.08 -13.75
CA LEU A 303 2.50 -3.52 -12.92
C LEU A 303 3.03 -2.24 -13.57
N GLY A 304 2.47 -1.09 -13.22
CA GLY A 304 2.82 0.23 -13.78
C GLY A 304 2.03 0.63 -15.03
N GLY A 305 1.03 -0.17 -15.44
CA GLY A 305 0.23 0.06 -16.66
C GLY A 305 -1.25 0.35 -16.40
N ASN A 306 -2.09 0.01 -17.38
CA ASN A 306 -3.55 0.16 -17.34
C ASN A 306 -4.23 -1.06 -16.72
N SER A 307 -4.20 -1.16 -15.39
CA SER A 307 -4.95 -2.18 -14.64
C SER A 307 -5.08 -1.81 -13.16
N LYS A 308 -6.20 -2.17 -12.54
CA LYS A 308 -6.33 -2.20 -11.08
C LYS A 308 -5.78 -3.52 -10.54
N THR A 309 -4.72 -3.44 -9.76
CA THR A 309 -3.97 -4.64 -9.38
C THR A 309 -3.99 -4.87 -7.87
N LEU A 310 -4.22 -6.13 -7.49
CA LEU A 310 -4.17 -6.65 -6.14
C LEU A 310 -3.12 -7.76 -6.04
N MET A 311 -2.16 -7.59 -5.14
CA MET A 311 -1.21 -8.62 -4.74
C MET A 311 -1.65 -9.25 -3.41
N CYS A 312 -1.85 -10.56 -3.41
CA CYS A 312 -2.03 -11.36 -2.20
C CYS A 312 -0.71 -12.03 -1.81
N ALA A 313 -0.02 -11.52 -0.80
CA ALA A 313 1.21 -12.13 -0.28
C ALA A 313 0.87 -13.20 0.78
N ASN A 314 1.14 -14.47 0.50
CA ASN A 314 0.87 -15.60 1.37
C ASN A 314 2.11 -16.01 2.15
N ILE A 315 1.98 -16.06 3.48
CA ILE A 315 3.09 -16.42 4.39
C ILE A 315 2.69 -17.54 5.37
N GLY A 316 3.70 -18.25 5.87
CA GLY A 316 3.55 -19.25 6.94
C GLY A 316 3.90 -18.69 8.32
N PRO A 317 3.37 -19.26 9.41
CA PRO A 317 3.61 -18.74 10.77
C PRO A 317 4.90 -19.27 11.41
N ALA A 318 5.48 -20.35 10.88
CA ALA A 318 6.60 -21.08 11.48
C ALA A 318 7.94 -20.34 11.33
N ASP A 319 8.76 -20.38 12.38
CA ASP A 319 10.10 -19.79 12.43
C ASP A 319 11.11 -20.41 11.45
N TYR A 320 10.96 -21.68 11.12
CA TYR A 320 11.71 -22.36 10.05
C TYR A 320 11.63 -21.62 8.69
N ASN A 321 10.52 -20.92 8.44
CA ASN A 321 10.28 -20.16 7.20
C ASN A 321 10.57 -18.66 7.35
N TYR A 322 11.31 -18.23 8.38
CA TYR A 322 11.61 -16.83 8.66
C TYR A 322 12.20 -16.09 7.43
N ASP A 323 13.25 -16.62 6.81
CA ASP A 323 13.92 -15.96 5.67
C ASP A 323 12.99 -15.75 4.48
N GLU A 324 12.18 -16.76 4.14
CA GLU A 324 11.23 -16.73 3.02
C GLU A 324 10.06 -15.79 3.31
N THR A 325 9.61 -15.75 4.58
CA THR A 325 8.58 -14.83 5.05
C THR A 325 9.06 -13.39 4.94
N ILE A 326 10.28 -13.09 5.40
CA ILE A 326 10.89 -11.76 5.27
C ILE A 326 11.04 -11.36 3.80
N SER A 327 11.51 -12.27 2.93
CA SER A 327 11.65 -11.98 1.50
C SER A 327 10.29 -11.66 0.86
N THR A 328 9.26 -12.44 1.19
CA THR A 328 7.87 -12.21 0.73
C THR A 328 7.33 -10.86 1.19
N LEU A 329 7.51 -10.51 2.48
CA LEU A 329 7.02 -9.24 3.04
C LEU A 329 7.76 -8.03 2.46
N ARG A 330 9.09 -8.13 2.25
CA ARG A 330 9.87 -7.07 1.59
C ARG A 330 9.40 -6.85 0.16
N TYR A 331 9.17 -7.94 -0.57
CA TYR A 331 8.66 -7.90 -1.93
C TYR A 331 7.30 -7.21 -2.01
N ALA A 332 6.37 -7.64 -1.15
CA ALA A 332 5.04 -7.04 -1.01
C ALA A 332 5.11 -5.55 -0.63
N ASN A 333 6.01 -5.17 0.27
CA ASN A 333 6.19 -3.78 0.70
C ASN A 333 6.73 -2.89 -0.41
N ARG A 334 7.58 -3.42 -1.32
CA ARG A 334 7.97 -2.68 -2.53
C ARG A 334 6.79 -2.55 -3.49
N ALA A 335 6.09 -3.65 -3.77
CA ALA A 335 4.97 -3.69 -4.71
C ALA A 335 3.88 -2.64 -4.40
N LYS A 336 3.60 -2.39 -3.11
CA LYS A 336 2.62 -1.38 -2.65
C LYS A 336 2.87 0.04 -3.18
N ASN A 337 4.12 0.36 -3.54
CA ASN A 337 4.50 1.69 -4.02
C ASN A 337 4.43 1.83 -5.55
N ILE A 338 4.06 0.76 -6.27
CA ILE A 338 3.84 0.82 -7.72
C ILE A 338 2.56 1.60 -7.98
N LYS A 339 2.66 2.59 -8.88
CA LYS A 339 1.53 3.41 -9.30
C LYS A 339 1.03 2.91 -10.66
N ASN A 340 -0.22 2.45 -10.72
CA ASN A 340 -0.86 2.16 -12.00
C ASN A 340 -1.68 3.38 -12.44
N LYS A 341 -2.15 3.34 -13.70
CA LYS A 341 -3.07 4.33 -14.26
C LYS A 341 -4.20 3.57 -14.93
N ALA A 342 -5.21 3.20 -14.16
CA ALA A 342 -6.31 2.40 -14.66
C ALA A 342 -7.30 3.29 -15.42
N THR A 343 -7.68 2.89 -16.62
CA THR A 343 -8.66 3.54 -17.48
C THR A 343 -9.68 2.52 -17.97
N ILE A 344 -10.92 2.96 -18.19
CA ILE A 344 -11.98 2.12 -18.75
C ILE A 344 -11.65 1.84 -20.22
N ASN A 345 -11.76 0.58 -20.64
CA ASN A 345 -11.55 0.22 -22.05
C ASN A 345 -12.88 0.38 -22.80
N GLU A 346 -13.01 1.48 -23.52
CA GLU A 346 -14.18 1.83 -24.33
C GLU A 346 -13.76 2.59 -25.59
N ASP A 347 -14.69 2.82 -26.53
CA ASP A 347 -14.40 3.65 -27.71
C ASP A 347 -13.95 5.06 -27.26
N PRO A 348 -12.89 5.64 -27.83
CA PRO A 348 -12.45 7.00 -27.50
C PRO A 348 -13.55 8.07 -27.55
N LYS A 349 -14.56 7.90 -28.42
CA LYS A 349 -15.72 8.81 -28.49
C LYS A 349 -16.59 8.70 -27.24
N ASP A 350 -16.81 7.48 -26.77
CA ASP A 350 -17.64 7.17 -25.60
C ASP A 350 -16.94 7.61 -24.31
N ALA A 351 -15.62 7.44 -24.24
CA ALA A 351 -14.80 7.95 -23.15
C ALA A 351 -14.91 9.48 -23.01
N LEU A 352 -14.84 10.20 -24.13
CA LEU A 352 -14.96 11.66 -24.14
C LEU A 352 -16.38 12.11 -23.74
N LEU A 353 -17.41 11.43 -24.24
CA LEU A 353 -18.81 11.70 -23.87
C LEU A 353 -19.04 11.51 -22.38
N ARG A 354 -18.52 10.44 -21.76
CA ARG A 354 -18.63 10.21 -20.32
C ARG A 354 -17.87 11.26 -19.51
N GLN A 355 -16.67 11.64 -19.94
CA GLN A 355 -15.91 12.68 -19.28
C GLN A 355 -16.68 14.01 -19.27
N PHE A 356 -17.29 14.39 -20.39
CA PHE A 356 -18.16 15.57 -20.46
C PHE A 356 -19.43 15.42 -19.62
N GLN A 357 -20.08 14.25 -19.59
CA GLN A 357 -21.24 14.02 -18.74
C GLN A 357 -20.91 14.17 -17.25
N LYS A 358 -19.80 13.58 -16.80
CA LYS A 358 -19.32 13.71 -15.42
C LYS A 358 -18.97 15.16 -15.08
N GLU A 359 -18.31 15.86 -15.99
CA GLU A 359 -18.00 17.28 -15.82
C GLU A 359 -19.28 18.13 -15.76
N ILE A 360 -20.28 17.83 -16.60
CA ILE A 360 -21.61 18.46 -16.53
C ILE A 360 -22.29 18.17 -15.20
N GLU A 361 -22.23 16.94 -14.69
CA GLU A 361 -22.83 16.56 -13.40
C GLU A 361 -22.12 17.25 -12.24
N ASP A 362 -20.79 17.26 -12.22
CA ASP A 362 -19.98 17.97 -11.22
C ASP A 362 -20.25 19.49 -11.27
N LEU A 363 -20.39 20.07 -12.47
CA LEU A 363 -20.75 21.48 -12.63
C LEU A 363 -22.18 21.76 -12.20
N LYS A 364 -23.14 20.89 -12.52
CA LYS A 364 -24.53 21.00 -12.04
C LYS A 364 -24.61 20.90 -10.52
N LYS A 365 -23.82 20.00 -9.92
CA LYS A 365 -23.73 19.85 -8.47
C LYS A 365 -23.14 21.09 -7.82
N LYS A 366 -22.06 21.65 -8.37
CA LYS A 366 -21.49 22.92 -7.91
C LYS A 366 -22.47 24.07 -8.05
N LEU A 367 -23.22 24.13 -9.16
CA LEU A 367 -24.27 25.13 -9.37
C LEU A 367 -25.47 24.95 -8.43
N ALA A 368 -25.82 23.72 -8.06
CA ALA A 368 -26.86 23.45 -7.07
C ALA A 368 -26.39 23.78 -5.64
N GLU A 369 -25.13 23.52 -5.33
CA GLU A 369 -24.49 23.91 -4.06
C GLU A 369 -24.39 25.45 -3.94
N GLU A 370 -24.04 26.15 -5.02
CA GLU A 370 -24.04 27.62 -5.09
C GLU A 370 -25.45 28.23 -5.17
N GLY A 371 -26.41 27.52 -5.77
CA GLY A 371 -27.81 27.93 -5.91
C GLY A 371 -28.64 27.81 -4.64
N SER A 372 -28.18 27.05 -3.64
CA SER A 372 -28.86 26.92 -2.34
C SER A 372 -28.64 28.11 -1.39
N GLY A 373 -27.87 29.12 -1.80
CA GLY A 373 -27.56 30.33 -1.01
C GLY A 373 -28.28 31.62 -1.44
N SER A 374 -29.23 31.57 -2.38
CA SER A 374 -29.91 32.78 -2.87
C SER A 374 -31.33 32.51 -3.38
N GLU A 375 -32.20 31.96 -2.53
CA GLU A 375 -33.63 32.26 -2.63
C GLU A 375 -33.94 33.41 -1.67
N GLY A 376 -33.60 34.62 -2.10
CA GLY A 376 -34.24 35.83 -1.59
C GLY A 376 -35.49 36.05 -2.42
N GLU A 377 -36.66 35.95 -1.78
CA GLU A 377 -37.95 36.35 -2.32
C GLU A 377 -37.85 37.76 -2.92
N SER A 378 -38.06 37.86 -4.23
CA SER A 378 -38.42 39.13 -4.86
C SER A 378 -39.87 39.02 -5.31
N GLU A 379 -40.75 39.57 -4.49
CA GLU A 379 -42.13 39.86 -4.86
C GLU A 379 -42.13 40.85 -6.04
N GLU A 380 -42.79 40.46 -7.13
CA GLU A 380 -43.14 41.36 -8.22
C GLU A 380 -44.39 42.15 -7.79
N GLU A 381 -44.23 43.42 -7.44
CA GLU A 381 -45.35 44.38 -7.45
C GLU A 381 -45.35 45.13 -8.78
N VAL A 382 -46.52 45.13 -9.42
CA VAL A 382 -46.80 45.81 -10.68
C VAL A 382 -47.59 47.07 -10.35
N ASP A 383 -47.00 48.25 -10.59
CA ASP A 383 -47.71 49.53 -10.48
C ASP A 383 -48.41 49.90 -11.80
N GLU A 384 -49.59 50.52 -11.67
CA GLU A 384 -50.58 50.84 -12.71
C GLU A 384 -50.19 51.92 -13.75
N ASP A 385 -48.91 52.29 -13.91
CA ASP A 385 -48.50 53.38 -14.80
C ASP A 385 -47.42 53.01 -15.85
N GLY A 386 -47.42 51.75 -16.29
CA GLY A 386 -47.08 51.37 -17.68
C GLY A 386 -45.89 52.03 -18.38
N ASN A 387 -44.73 52.19 -17.73
CA ASN A 387 -43.54 52.76 -18.39
C ASN A 387 -42.28 51.92 -18.21
N ILE A 388 -41.80 51.37 -19.33
CA ILE A 388 -40.49 50.72 -19.48
C ILE A 388 -39.58 51.70 -20.21
N HIS A 389 -38.41 52.03 -19.66
CA HIS A 389 -37.36 52.70 -20.44
C HIS A 389 -35.98 52.08 -20.25
N PHE A 390 -35.52 51.43 -21.31
CA PHE A 390 -34.16 50.93 -21.50
C PHE A 390 -33.47 51.78 -22.58
N LEU A 391 -32.19 52.13 -22.38
CA LEU A 391 -31.09 52.41 -23.33
C LEU A 391 -30.21 53.59 -22.83
N ARG A 392 -28.88 53.73 -23.05
CA ARG A 392 -27.74 52.91 -23.52
C ARG A 392 -26.60 53.88 -23.91
N LYS A 393 -25.34 53.60 -23.49
CA LYS A 393 -24.02 53.95 -24.13
C LYS A 393 -23.57 55.45 -24.13
N LEU A 394 -22.29 55.87 -24.24
CA LEU A 394 -21.05 55.32 -24.86
C LEU A 394 -19.81 56.24 -24.63
N LYS A 395 -18.59 55.65 -24.74
CA LYS A 395 -17.27 56.13 -25.30
C LYS A 395 -16.10 56.08 -24.28
N LYS A 396 -14.95 55.39 -24.47
CA LYS A 396 -13.92 55.10 -25.52
C LYS A 396 -12.66 55.99 -25.48
N ASN A 397 -11.55 55.35 -25.07
CA ASN A 397 -10.17 55.31 -25.60
C ASN A 397 -9.25 56.55 -25.72
N GLY A 398 -7.99 56.42 -25.25
CA GLY A 398 -6.83 57.12 -25.85
C GLY A 398 -5.47 57.20 -25.09
N LYS A 399 -4.71 56.09 -25.02
CA LYS A 399 -3.24 55.91 -25.23
C LYS A 399 -2.13 56.87 -24.68
N LYS A 400 -1.12 56.18 -24.08
CA LYS A 400 0.38 56.28 -24.16
C LYS A 400 1.18 57.08 -23.09
N GLY A 401 2.07 56.37 -22.37
CA GLY A 401 3.45 56.82 -22.08
C GLY A 401 4.05 56.66 -20.66
N ARG A 402 4.85 55.60 -20.43
CA ARG A 402 6.01 55.38 -19.49
C ARG A 402 6.44 56.57 -18.59
N ARG A 403 6.76 56.48 -17.29
CA ARG A 403 7.66 55.56 -16.55
C ARG A 403 7.50 55.74 -15.01
N ARG A 404 7.54 54.62 -14.28
CA ARG A 404 7.65 54.37 -12.81
C ARG A 404 7.70 55.55 -11.82
N ARG A 405 6.72 55.57 -10.89
CA ARG A 405 6.89 55.76 -9.43
C ARG A 405 5.73 55.01 -8.72
N LEU A 406 6.07 54.01 -7.90
CA LEU A 406 5.14 53.29 -7.02
C LEU A 406 4.56 54.28 -6.00
N SER A 407 3.23 54.37 -5.87
CA SER A 407 2.56 55.25 -4.92
C SER A 407 1.11 54.82 -4.62
N SER A 408 0.79 54.85 -3.32
CA SER A 408 -0.50 55.17 -2.69
C SER A 408 -1.63 54.12 -2.63
N SER A 409 -2.05 53.46 -3.71
CA SER A 409 -3.32 52.69 -3.68
C SER A 409 -3.25 51.31 -3.00
N HIS A 410 -2.12 50.60 -3.10
CA HIS A 410 -1.95 49.26 -2.51
C HIS A 410 -1.73 49.31 -0.98
N MET A 411 -1.31 50.46 -0.44
CA MET A 411 -1.30 50.70 1.01
C MET A 411 -2.71 50.90 1.55
N ALA A 412 -3.60 51.54 0.77
CA ALA A 412 -4.96 51.86 1.22
C ALA A 412 -5.88 50.63 1.31
N GLU A 413 -5.75 49.65 0.40
CA GLU A 413 -6.53 48.40 0.46
C GLU A 413 -6.03 47.43 1.53
N LEU A 414 -4.72 47.37 1.77
CA LEU A 414 -4.16 46.55 2.84
C LEU A 414 -4.49 47.15 4.22
N GLN A 415 -4.49 48.48 4.35
CA GLN A 415 -4.89 49.18 5.56
C GLN A 415 -6.38 48.98 5.88
N LYS A 416 -7.26 49.03 4.87
CA LYS A 416 -8.71 48.77 5.06
C LYS A 416 -9.01 47.38 5.61
N LYS A 417 -8.31 46.35 5.11
CA LYS A 417 -8.48 44.97 5.60
C LYS A 417 -7.95 44.79 7.03
N ILE A 418 -6.85 45.45 7.38
CA ILE A 418 -6.31 45.44 8.75
C ILE A 418 -7.26 46.19 9.71
N ASP A 419 -7.89 47.28 9.25
CA ASP A 419 -8.84 48.06 10.04
C ASP A 419 -10.18 47.31 10.23
N GLU A 420 -10.65 46.56 9.22
CA GLU A 420 -11.83 45.69 9.31
C GLU A 420 -11.60 44.49 10.24
N GLU A 421 -10.45 43.82 10.17
CA GLU A 421 -10.07 42.75 11.10
C GLU A 421 -9.85 43.29 12.53
N ARG A 422 -9.26 44.48 12.69
CA ARG A 422 -9.14 45.15 14.01
C ARG A 422 -10.50 45.43 14.62
N LYS A 423 -11.45 45.93 13.83
CA LYS A 423 -12.80 46.29 14.32
C LYS A 423 -13.57 45.07 14.80
N GLN A 424 -13.49 43.94 14.10
CA GLN A 424 -14.09 42.67 14.54
C GLN A 424 -13.43 42.11 15.81
N LEU A 425 -12.11 42.31 15.98
CA LEU A 425 -11.37 41.89 17.17
C LEU A 425 -11.63 42.82 18.39
N GLU A 426 -11.97 44.09 18.14
CA GLU A 426 -12.34 45.09 19.14
C GLU A 426 -13.77 44.84 19.65
N GLU A 427 -14.74 44.58 18.76
CA GLU A 427 -16.11 44.18 19.12
C GLU A 427 -16.15 42.84 19.90
N GLY A 428 -15.29 41.88 19.55
CA GLY A 428 -15.14 40.63 20.31
C GLY A 428 -14.48 40.80 21.69
N LYS A 429 -13.58 41.78 21.85
CA LYS A 429 -13.00 42.14 23.16
C LYS A 429 -14.00 42.84 24.06
N GLU A 430 -14.85 43.72 23.51
CA GLU A 430 -15.89 44.41 24.27
C GLU A 430 -16.90 43.44 24.89
N MET A 431 -17.35 42.41 24.15
CA MET A 431 -18.23 41.38 24.71
C MET A 431 -17.57 40.56 25.84
N VAL A 432 -16.28 40.21 25.70
CA VAL A 432 -15.54 39.47 26.74
C VAL A 432 -15.25 40.36 27.96
N GLU A 433 -15.01 41.65 27.74
CA GLU A 433 -14.78 42.64 28.79
C GLU A 433 -16.06 42.97 29.56
N GLU A 434 -17.22 42.99 28.90
CA GLU A 434 -18.54 43.08 29.56
C GLU A 434 -18.86 41.86 30.42
N GLU A 435 -18.62 40.63 29.92
CA GLU A 435 -18.78 39.40 30.70
C GLU A 435 -17.82 39.39 31.91
N ARG A 436 -16.55 39.78 31.71
CA ARG A 436 -15.56 39.88 32.80
C ARG A 436 -15.96 40.93 33.85
N ASN A 437 -16.51 42.07 33.41
CA ASN A 437 -16.96 43.13 34.31
C ASN A 437 -18.22 42.71 35.10
N LYS A 438 -19.13 41.94 34.50
CA LYS A 438 -20.28 41.35 35.24
C LYS A 438 -19.80 40.38 36.32
N VAL A 439 -18.87 39.47 35.99
CA VAL A 439 -18.31 38.52 36.96
C VAL A 439 -17.54 39.24 38.07
N LYS A 440 -16.78 40.30 37.73
CA LYS A 440 -16.07 41.13 38.71
C LYS A 440 -17.05 41.84 39.65
N HIS A 441 -18.13 42.41 39.13
CA HIS A 441 -19.16 43.07 39.94
C HIS A 441 -19.87 42.10 40.89
N ASP A 442 -20.19 40.89 40.43
CA ASP A 442 -20.77 39.84 41.28
C ASP A 442 -19.80 39.37 42.38
N LEU A 443 -18.50 39.30 42.07
CA LEU A 443 -17.47 38.96 43.05
C LEU A 443 -17.28 40.08 44.09
N GLU A 444 -17.27 41.34 43.66
CA GLU A 444 -17.19 42.52 44.54
C GLU A 444 -18.41 42.59 45.47
N LYS A 445 -19.61 42.33 44.96
CA LYS A 445 -20.83 42.26 45.76
C LYS A 445 -20.77 41.18 46.84
N ARG A 446 -20.28 39.97 46.49
CA ARG A 446 -20.06 38.89 47.48
C ARG A 446 -19.03 39.25 48.54
N VAL A 447 -17.94 39.93 48.16
CA VAL A 447 -16.92 40.40 49.11
C VAL A 447 -17.50 41.48 50.03
N GLU A 448 -18.35 42.36 49.51
CA GLU A 448 -19.00 43.41 50.30
C GLU A 448 -20.05 42.84 51.26
N ASP A 449 -20.82 41.83 50.85
CA ASP A 449 -21.75 41.11 51.72
C ASP A 449 -21.01 40.36 52.85
N LEU A 450 -19.85 39.75 52.55
CA LEU A 450 -18.95 39.15 53.56
C LEU A 450 -18.38 40.21 54.53
N LYS A 451 -17.97 41.38 54.02
CA LYS A 451 -17.51 42.50 54.87
C LYS A 451 -18.63 43.04 55.76
N LYS A 452 -19.87 43.12 55.27
CA LYS A 452 -21.03 43.51 56.07
C LYS A 452 -21.30 42.49 57.17
N GLY A 453 -21.22 41.19 56.88
CA GLY A 453 -21.30 40.11 57.88
C GLY A 453 -20.25 40.25 58.98
N TYR A 454 -18.98 40.46 58.60
CA TYR A 454 -17.88 40.68 59.55
C TYR A 454 -18.05 41.94 60.40
N ARG A 455 -18.55 43.05 59.83
CA ARG A 455 -18.84 44.27 60.60
C ARG A 455 -19.94 44.04 61.62
N LEU A 456 -20.98 43.30 61.27
CA LEU A 456 -22.11 43.02 62.15
C LEU A 456 -21.68 42.18 63.36
N GLU A 457 -20.83 41.17 63.15
CA GLU A 457 -20.20 40.41 64.25
C GLU A 457 -19.28 41.29 65.10
N HIS A 458 -18.50 42.18 64.48
CA HIS A 458 -17.62 43.09 65.20
C HIS A 458 -18.39 44.11 66.05
N GLU A 459 -19.51 44.62 65.54
CA GLU A 459 -20.40 45.55 66.26
C GLU A 459 -21.10 44.84 67.44
N GLN A 460 -21.53 43.59 67.27
CA GLN A 460 -22.03 42.76 68.37
C GLN A 460 -20.98 42.51 69.47
N LEU A 461 -19.72 42.31 69.09
CA LEU A 461 -18.60 42.17 70.03
C LEU A 461 -18.32 43.49 70.76
N GLN A 462 -18.34 44.63 70.06
CA GLN A 462 -18.20 45.96 70.67
C GLN A 462 -19.33 46.28 71.63
N ASP A 463 -20.57 45.88 71.34
CA ASP A 463 -21.69 46.06 72.26
C ASP A 463 -21.57 45.19 73.50
N ARG A 464 -21.08 43.94 73.38
CA ARG A 464 -20.73 43.12 74.55
C ARG A 464 -19.62 43.76 75.38
N LEU A 465 -18.62 44.36 74.73
CA LEU A 465 -17.53 45.08 75.39
C LEU A 465 -18.06 46.32 76.13
N ARG A 466 -18.93 47.12 75.51
CA ARG A 466 -19.61 48.27 76.14
C ARG A 466 -20.48 47.87 77.33
N VAL A 467 -21.14 46.70 77.28
CA VAL A 467 -21.91 46.16 78.41
C VAL A 467 -20.99 45.75 79.57
N ILE A 468 -19.81 45.19 79.27
CA ILE A 468 -18.80 44.87 80.28
C ILE A 468 -18.20 46.16 80.88
N GLU A 469 -17.88 47.16 80.06
CA GLU A 469 -17.38 48.47 80.51
C GLU A 469 -18.41 49.21 81.39
N ARG A 470 -19.71 49.15 81.06
CA ARG A 470 -20.77 49.72 81.92
C ARG A 470 -20.92 48.99 83.25
N LYS A 471 -20.54 47.71 83.37
CA LYS A 471 -20.55 46.98 84.65
C LYS A 471 -19.34 47.31 85.55
N VAL A 472 -18.30 47.93 85.01
CA VAL A 472 -17.07 48.29 85.76
C VAL A 472 -17.13 49.71 86.35
N ILE A 473 -18.10 50.53 85.95
CA ILE A 473 -18.24 51.94 86.38
C ILE A 473 -19.46 52.10 87.31
N VAL A 474 -19.50 51.38 88.44
CA VAL A 474 -20.25 51.79 89.64
C VAL A 474 -19.42 51.41 90.87
N GLY A 475 -18.77 52.42 91.45
CA GLY A 475 -18.05 52.38 92.73
C GLY A 475 -16.57 52.03 92.56
N GLY A 476 -15.60 52.87 92.88
CA GLY A 476 -15.60 54.14 93.60
C GLY A 476 -14.16 54.37 94.04
N VAL A 477 -13.56 55.44 93.54
CA VAL A 477 -12.47 56.26 94.11
C VAL A 477 -11.38 55.54 94.95
N ASP A 478 -10.57 54.68 94.31
CA ASP A 478 -9.18 54.39 94.73
C ASP A 478 -8.32 53.80 93.57
N LEU A 479 -8.65 54.16 92.32
CA LEU A 479 -8.12 53.50 91.11
C LEU A 479 -7.05 54.30 90.35
N LEU A 480 -6.92 55.63 90.57
CA LEU A 480 -5.95 56.43 89.81
C LEU A 480 -4.50 56.08 90.16
N ALA A 481 -4.19 55.82 91.43
CA ALA A 481 -2.82 55.49 91.86
C ALA A 481 -2.39 54.07 91.45
N LYS A 482 -3.35 53.14 91.31
CA LYS A 482 -3.09 51.80 90.77
C LYS A 482 -2.99 51.80 89.25
N ALA A 483 -3.75 52.66 88.57
CA ALA A 483 -3.71 52.80 87.11
C ALA A 483 -2.33 53.27 86.63
N GLU A 484 -1.70 54.22 87.33
CA GLU A 484 -0.40 54.77 86.93
C GLU A 484 0.75 53.75 87.07
N GLN A 485 0.75 52.92 88.13
CA GLN A 485 1.71 51.81 88.25
C GLN A 485 1.47 50.70 87.22
N GLN A 486 0.20 50.45 86.89
CA GLN A 486 -0.16 49.46 85.88
C GLN A 486 0.17 49.93 84.46
N GLU A 487 0.07 51.23 84.19
CA GLU A 487 0.44 51.86 82.92
C GLU A 487 1.95 51.75 82.65
N LYS A 488 2.78 51.94 83.69
CA LYS A 488 4.24 51.77 83.56
C LYS A 488 4.67 50.33 83.28
N LEU A 489 4.06 49.37 83.98
CA LEU A 489 4.28 47.93 83.72
C LEU A 489 3.77 47.53 82.32
N LEU A 490 2.68 48.15 81.85
CA LEU A 490 2.16 47.95 80.49
C LEU A 490 3.11 48.53 79.43
N GLU A 491 3.76 49.68 79.68
CA GLU A 491 4.77 50.23 78.78
C GLU A 491 6.00 49.33 78.67
N GLU A 492 6.56 48.88 79.80
CA GLU A 492 7.70 47.96 79.80
C GLU A 492 7.36 46.63 79.10
N SER A 493 6.18 46.07 79.38
CA SER A 493 5.69 44.88 78.70
C SER A 493 5.46 45.12 77.21
N ASN A 494 4.97 46.30 76.80
CA ASN A 494 4.75 46.63 75.39
C ASN A 494 6.06 46.75 74.60
N VAL A 495 7.14 47.25 75.23
CA VAL A 495 8.47 47.29 74.61
C VAL A 495 9.01 45.88 74.42
N GLU A 496 8.92 45.02 75.45
CA GLU A 496 9.33 43.61 75.33
C GLU A 496 8.48 42.85 74.27
N LEU A 497 7.18 43.15 74.19
CA LEU A 497 6.28 42.58 73.19
C LEU A 497 6.62 43.08 71.78
N GLN A 498 7.06 44.33 71.63
CA GLN A 498 7.55 44.85 70.36
C GLN A 498 8.85 44.18 69.93
N GLU A 499 9.80 43.98 70.84
CA GLU A 499 11.06 43.28 70.54
C GLU A 499 10.83 41.80 70.18
N ARG A 500 9.92 41.11 70.89
CA ARG A 500 9.51 39.76 70.49
C ARG A 500 8.81 39.74 69.15
N ARG A 501 7.93 40.71 68.87
CA ARG A 501 7.24 40.81 67.57
C ARG A 501 8.20 41.07 66.43
N THR A 502 9.23 41.90 66.61
CA THR A 502 10.25 42.13 65.57
C THR A 502 11.10 40.88 65.35
N GLN A 503 11.53 40.19 66.42
CA GLN A 503 12.25 38.91 66.30
C GLN A 503 11.41 37.81 65.63
N GLU A 504 10.13 37.67 66.01
CA GLU A 504 9.21 36.72 65.39
C GLU A 504 8.96 37.05 63.92
N ALA A 505 8.80 38.32 63.56
CA ALA A 505 8.64 38.74 62.17
C ALA A 505 9.90 38.44 61.33
N GLU A 506 11.08 38.64 61.90
CA GLU A 506 12.35 38.36 61.23
C GLU A 506 12.58 36.84 61.04
N LEU A 507 12.31 36.04 62.07
CA LEU A 507 12.32 34.57 61.99
C LEU A 507 11.31 34.06 60.95
N ARG A 508 10.09 34.62 60.94
CA ARG A 508 9.04 34.24 59.99
C ARG A 508 9.45 34.54 58.55
N LYS A 509 10.07 35.70 58.31
CA LYS A 509 10.62 36.07 57.00
C LYS A 509 11.76 35.15 56.56
N GLN A 510 12.62 34.70 57.49
CA GLN A 510 13.67 33.72 57.18
C GLN A 510 13.11 32.33 56.86
N ILE A 511 12.07 31.88 57.58
CA ILE A 511 11.39 30.62 57.28
C ILE A 511 10.73 30.68 55.91
N GLU A 512 10.00 31.76 55.60
CA GLU A 512 9.33 31.94 54.30
C GLU A 512 10.35 31.99 53.14
N SER A 513 11.50 32.64 53.33
CA SER A 513 12.60 32.64 52.35
C SER A 513 13.17 31.23 52.13
N LYS A 514 13.37 30.45 53.20
CA LYS A 514 13.90 29.08 53.11
C LYS A 514 12.88 28.10 52.52
N GLU A 515 11.60 28.28 52.81
CA GLU A 515 10.51 27.49 52.22
C GLU A 515 10.36 27.79 50.73
N ALA A 516 10.47 29.07 50.34
CA ALA A 516 10.50 29.46 48.93
C ALA A 516 11.68 28.85 48.19
N GLU A 517 12.90 28.92 48.75
CA GLU A 517 14.08 28.26 48.16
C GLU A 517 13.91 26.74 48.03
N ARG A 518 13.31 26.09 49.03
CA ARG A 518 13.06 24.65 49.01
C ARG A 518 12.05 24.25 47.94
N LEU A 519 10.96 25.01 47.78
CA LEU A 519 9.96 24.81 46.72
C LEU A 519 10.58 24.98 45.34
N ASP A 520 11.40 26.01 45.16
CA ASP A 520 12.12 26.29 43.91
C ASP A 520 13.07 25.14 43.50
N ILE A 521 13.72 24.53 44.49
CA ILE A 521 14.59 23.36 44.30
C ILE A 521 13.76 22.12 43.95
N GLU A 522 12.68 21.83 44.70
CA GLU A 522 11.81 20.68 44.43
C GLU A 522 11.18 20.74 43.03
N GLU A 523 10.73 21.92 42.58
CA GLU A 523 10.18 22.13 41.23
C GLU A 523 11.24 21.92 40.13
N LYS A 524 12.47 22.44 40.33
CA LYS A 524 13.59 22.24 39.40
C LYS A 524 13.99 20.76 39.31
N TYR A 525 14.08 20.04 40.42
CA TYR A 525 14.43 18.61 40.43
C TYR A 525 13.34 17.72 39.85
N SER A 526 12.05 18.05 40.06
CA SER A 526 10.93 17.32 39.45
C SER A 526 10.97 17.46 37.92
N ASN A 527 11.11 18.69 37.42
CA ASN A 527 11.20 18.97 35.98
C ASN A 527 12.40 18.27 35.31
N LEU A 528 13.57 18.31 35.95
CA LEU A 528 14.77 17.61 35.46
C LEU A 528 14.61 16.08 35.45
N ARG A 529 13.93 15.50 36.44
CA ARG A 529 13.69 14.06 36.53
C ARG A 529 12.71 13.58 35.45
N ASP A 530 11.65 14.34 35.21
CA ASP A 530 10.67 14.04 34.15
C ASP A 530 11.27 14.24 32.75
N GLU A 531 12.09 15.27 32.57
CA GLU A 531 12.85 15.48 31.35
C GLU A 531 13.86 14.36 31.12
N ALA A 532 14.58 13.92 32.16
CA ALA A 532 15.50 12.78 32.09
C ALA A 532 14.76 11.50 31.70
N GLN A 533 13.62 11.19 32.33
CA GLN A 533 12.80 10.03 31.97
C GLN A 533 12.27 10.11 30.54
N GLY A 534 11.79 11.28 30.10
CA GLY A 534 11.34 11.53 28.74
C GLY A 534 12.47 11.35 27.72
N LYS A 535 13.65 11.89 28.00
CA LYS A 535 14.87 11.71 27.20
C LYS A 535 15.32 10.26 27.18
N THR A 536 15.28 9.53 28.30
CA THR A 536 15.61 8.09 28.36
C THR A 536 14.63 7.27 27.52
N ARG A 537 13.32 7.55 27.58
CA ARG A 537 12.31 6.88 26.72
C ARG A 537 12.57 7.16 25.24
N LYS A 538 12.83 8.41 24.87
CA LYS A 538 13.20 8.81 23.51
C LYS A 538 14.49 8.13 23.06
N LEU A 539 15.52 8.09 23.91
CA LEU A 539 16.79 7.43 23.65
C LEU A 539 16.61 5.93 23.41
N ARG A 540 15.80 5.25 24.23
CA ARG A 540 15.44 3.84 24.01
C ARG A 540 14.75 3.63 22.66
N LYS A 541 13.79 4.50 22.31
CA LYS A 541 13.09 4.44 21.03
C LYS A 541 14.05 4.62 19.86
N VAL A 542 14.92 5.63 19.91
CA VAL A 542 15.93 5.91 18.88
C VAL A 542 16.97 4.79 18.80
N TYR A 543 17.40 4.23 19.93
CA TYR A 543 18.32 3.09 19.99
C TYR A 543 17.70 1.86 19.33
N ASN A 544 16.42 1.54 19.62
CA ASN A 544 15.71 0.45 18.97
C ASN A 544 15.54 0.68 17.46
N MET A 545 15.24 1.91 17.04
CA MET A 545 15.20 2.28 15.61
C MET A 545 16.57 2.09 14.94
N LEU A 546 17.65 2.50 15.60
CA LEU A 546 19.02 2.35 15.10
C LEU A 546 19.42 0.88 15.01
N MET A 547 19.05 0.06 16.00
CA MET A 547 19.29 -1.39 15.95
C MET A 547 18.48 -2.08 14.86
N SER A 548 17.21 -1.70 14.68
CA SER A 548 16.37 -2.17 13.56
C SER A 548 16.99 -1.80 12.20
N ALA A 549 17.38 -0.54 12.02
CA ALA A 549 18.01 -0.07 10.79
C ALA A 549 19.36 -0.76 10.51
N LYS A 550 20.16 -1.01 11.55
CA LYS A 550 21.42 -1.79 11.42
C LYS A 550 21.16 -3.22 11.00
N SER A 551 20.19 -3.89 11.63
CA SER A 551 19.78 -5.26 11.28
C SER A 551 19.26 -5.31 9.84
N GLU A 552 18.39 -4.38 9.45
CA GLU A 552 17.90 -4.24 8.07
C GLU A 552 19.04 -4.04 7.06
N MET A 553 20.00 -3.17 7.36
CA MET A 553 21.14 -2.92 6.48
C MET A 553 22.02 -4.18 6.35
N SER A 554 22.23 -4.91 7.45
CA SER A 554 22.97 -6.17 7.44
C SER A 554 22.25 -7.21 6.58
N ASP A 555 20.95 -7.35 6.74
CA ASP A 555 20.14 -8.29 5.98
C ASP A 555 20.06 -7.94 4.50
N MET A 556 19.94 -6.65 4.16
CA MET A 556 19.98 -6.20 2.76
C MET A 556 21.33 -6.50 2.13
N LYS A 557 22.43 -6.30 2.86
CA LYS A 557 23.77 -6.70 2.38
C LYS A 557 23.86 -8.21 2.17
N HIS A 558 23.36 -9.03 3.09
CA HIS A 558 23.34 -10.48 2.94
C HIS A 558 22.40 -10.95 1.83
N GLU A 559 21.26 -10.29 1.62
CA GLU A 559 20.34 -10.60 0.52
C GLU A 559 20.99 -10.24 -0.83
N HIS A 560 21.57 -9.05 -0.94
CA HIS A 560 22.29 -8.60 -2.14
C HIS A 560 23.48 -9.50 -2.45
N GLN A 561 24.29 -9.85 -1.44
CA GLN A 561 25.42 -10.78 -1.63
C GLN A 561 24.94 -12.14 -2.15
N ARG A 562 23.84 -12.67 -1.59
CA ARG A 562 23.24 -13.92 -2.04
C ARG A 562 22.68 -13.82 -3.47
N GLU A 563 22.07 -12.70 -3.84
CA GLU A 563 21.61 -12.44 -5.22
C GLU A 563 22.79 -12.36 -6.20
N VAL A 564 23.86 -11.65 -5.83
CA VAL A 564 25.09 -11.54 -6.63
C VAL A 564 25.71 -12.92 -6.85
N GLU A 565 25.80 -13.74 -5.80
CA GLU A 565 26.31 -15.12 -5.92
C GLU A 565 25.44 -15.98 -6.84
N ALA A 566 24.10 -15.90 -6.72
CA ALA A 566 23.19 -16.60 -7.61
C ALA A 566 23.32 -16.15 -9.08
N MET A 567 23.48 -14.84 -9.32
CA MET A 567 23.71 -14.30 -10.66
C MET A 567 25.06 -14.75 -11.23
N LEU A 568 26.13 -14.74 -10.44
CA LEU A 568 27.45 -15.22 -10.86
C LEU A 568 27.42 -16.70 -11.20
N GLU A 569 26.69 -17.51 -10.45
CA GLU A 569 26.53 -18.93 -10.74
C GLU A 569 25.77 -19.16 -12.07
N ASN A 570 24.71 -18.37 -12.32
CA ASN A 570 24.02 -18.37 -13.62
C ASN A 570 24.98 -17.99 -14.76
N VAL A 571 25.83 -16.95 -14.56
CA VAL A 571 26.83 -16.54 -15.57
C VAL A 571 27.83 -17.68 -15.84
N ARG A 572 28.34 -18.34 -14.80
CA ARG A 572 29.25 -19.49 -14.96
C ARG A 572 28.59 -20.63 -15.72
N GLN A 573 27.32 -20.92 -15.43
CA GLN A 573 26.56 -21.94 -16.15
C GLN A 573 26.36 -21.59 -17.63
N ILE A 574 25.96 -20.35 -17.92
CA ILE A 574 25.82 -19.86 -19.31
C ILE A 574 27.16 -19.94 -20.04
N GLN A 575 28.26 -19.53 -19.40
CA GLN A 575 29.60 -19.65 -19.97
C GLN A 575 29.97 -21.12 -20.25
N SER A 576 29.65 -22.03 -19.35
CA SER A 576 29.86 -23.47 -19.56
C SER A 576 29.04 -24.02 -20.73
N GLU A 577 27.75 -23.67 -20.81
CA GLU A 577 26.89 -24.07 -21.93
C GLU A 577 27.36 -23.47 -23.26
N LEU A 578 27.75 -22.19 -23.26
CA LEU A 578 28.29 -21.52 -24.43
C LEU A 578 29.60 -22.18 -24.89
N THR A 579 30.50 -22.50 -23.95
CA THR A 579 31.75 -23.23 -24.25
C THR A 579 31.45 -24.59 -24.86
N ARG A 580 30.48 -25.32 -24.31
CA ARG A 580 30.04 -26.62 -24.85
C ARG A 580 29.51 -26.49 -26.27
N LEU A 581 28.63 -25.52 -26.53
CA LEU A 581 28.07 -25.27 -27.86
C LEU A 581 29.15 -24.83 -28.86
N SER A 582 30.07 -23.95 -28.45
CA SER A 582 31.20 -23.53 -29.27
C SER A 582 32.12 -24.70 -29.62
N LEU A 583 32.35 -25.64 -28.69
CA LEU A 583 33.11 -26.87 -28.99
C LEU A 583 32.37 -27.75 -29.99
N ILE A 584 31.05 -27.92 -29.83
CA ILE A 584 30.25 -28.67 -30.80
C ILE A 584 30.36 -28.06 -32.19
N VAL A 585 30.18 -26.73 -32.31
CA VAL A 585 30.34 -26.03 -33.59
C VAL A 585 31.75 -26.23 -34.15
N LYS A 586 32.79 -26.05 -33.33
CA LYS A 586 34.19 -26.17 -33.75
C LYS A 586 34.56 -27.57 -34.27
N TYR A 587 34.05 -28.63 -33.65
CA TYR A 587 34.46 -30.01 -33.98
C TYR A 587 33.50 -30.74 -34.93
N PHE A 588 32.22 -30.37 -34.96
CA PHE A 588 31.20 -31.09 -35.72
C PHE A 588 30.57 -30.29 -36.86
N VAL A 589 30.78 -28.97 -36.93
CA VAL A 589 30.28 -28.14 -38.02
C VAL A 589 31.46 -27.67 -38.87
N PRO A 590 31.52 -28.01 -40.16
CA PRO A 590 32.55 -27.50 -41.05
C PRO A 590 32.62 -25.96 -41.03
N PRO A 591 33.82 -25.36 -41.10
CA PRO A 591 34.01 -23.92 -40.96
C PRO A 591 33.28 -23.11 -42.05
N GLU A 592 33.16 -23.66 -43.25
CA GLU A 592 32.44 -23.05 -44.39
C GLU A 592 30.96 -22.81 -44.06
N PHE A 593 30.29 -23.79 -43.44
CA PHE A 593 28.89 -23.67 -43.04
C PHE A 593 28.71 -22.72 -41.84
N THR A 594 29.70 -22.68 -40.93
CA THR A 594 29.67 -21.76 -39.79
C THR A 594 29.74 -20.31 -40.27
N GLN A 595 30.63 -20.02 -41.23
CA GLN A 595 30.77 -18.69 -41.82
C GLN A 595 29.51 -18.29 -42.61
N MET A 596 29.00 -19.21 -43.43
CA MET A 596 27.77 -19.01 -44.20
C MET A 596 26.54 -18.75 -43.31
N ILE A 597 26.39 -19.46 -42.20
CA ILE A 597 25.30 -19.20 -41.22
C ILE A 597 25.49 -17.82 -40.58
N GLY A 598 26.72 -17.45 -40.21
CA GLY A 598 27.04 -16.15 -39.63
C GLY A 598 26.70 -14.98 -40.55
N ASP A 599 27.07 -15.07 -41.82
CA ASP A 599 26.83 -14.01 -42.82
C ASP A 599 25.34 -13.80 -43.15
N HIS A 600 24.50 -14.81 -42.88
CA HIS A 600 23.07 -14.80 -43.18
C HIS A 600 22.15 -14.76 -41.96
N ALA A 601 22.72 -14.80 -40.75
CA ALA A 601 22.01 -14.61 -39.50
C ALA A 601 21.89 -13.10 -39.22
N ASN A 602 20.67 -12.62 -39.01
CA ASN A 602 20.40 -11.25 -38.62
C ASN A 602 19.62 -11.24 -37.32
N TRP A 603 20.04 -10.39 -36.38
CA TRP A 603 19.27 -10.16 -35.16
C TRP A 603 18.03 -9.33 -35.49
N ASN A 604 16.86 -9.82 -35.12
CA ASN A 604 15.62 -9.08 -35.27
C ASN A 604 15.21 -8.50 -33.91
N GLU A 605 15.37 -7.18 -33.74
CA GLU A 605 15.08 -6.47 -32.49
C GLU A 605 13.60 -6.50 -32.09
N ASP A 606 12.69 -6.62 -33.06
CA ASP A 606 11.24 -6.59 -32.80
C ASP A 606 10.74 -7.90 -32.17
N ILE A 607 11.36 -9.03 -32.54
CA ILE A 607 11.01 -10.36 -31.99
C ILE A 607 12.02 -10.87 -30.94
N GLY A 608 13.22 -10.29 -30.88
CA GLY A 608 14.27 -10.69 -29.94
C GLY A 608 14.91 -12.04 -30.26
N GLU A 609 15.02 -12.39 -31.55
CA GLU A 609 15.58 -13.67 -32.01
C GLU A 609 16.47 -13.47 -33.24
N TRP A 610 17.46 -14.37 -33.39
CA TRP A 610 18.28 -14.46 -34.60
C TRP A 610 17.46 -15.10 -35.73
N GLN A 611 17.36 -14.42 -36.87
CA GLN A 611 16.69 -14.90 -38.07
C GLN A 611 17.69 -15.21 -39.18
N LEU A 612 17.59 -16.40 -39.75
CA LEU A 612 18.30 -16.76 -40.98
C LEU A 612 17.43 -16.38 -42.19
N LYS A 613 17.94 -15.49 -43.04
CA LYS A 613 17.16 -14.93 -44.16
C LYS A 613 16.83 -15.93 -45.29
N CYS A 614 17.47 -17.10 -45.34
CA CYS A 614 17.31 -18.07 -46.44
C CYS A 614 17.01 -19.50 -45.94
N VAL A 615 15.89 -20.07 -46.42
CA VAL A 615 15.37 -21.42 -46.08
C VAL A 615 16.31 -22.56 -46.51
N ALA A 616 17.19 -22.33 -47.49
CA ALA A 616 18.17 -23.29 -47.98
C ALA A 616 19.20 -23.72 -46.90
N TYR A 617 19.41 -22.90 -45.87
CA TYR A 617 20.40 -23.14 -44.82
C TYR A 617 19.80 -23.74 -43.54
N THR A 618 18.53 -24.13 -43.56
CA THR A 618 17.89 -24.87 -42.48
C THR A 618 18.29 -26.35 -42.57
N GLY A 619 18.56 -26.99 -41.43
CA GLY A 619 19.28 -28.28 -41.35
C GLY A 619 18.70 -29.45 -42.16
N ASN A 620 17.43 -29.38 -42.59
CA ASN A 620 16.80 -30.41 -43.42
C ASN A 620 17.16 -30.32 -44.91
N ASN A 621 17.63 -29.17 -45.40
CA ASN A 621 17.96 -28.95 -46.82
C ASN A 621 19.46 -29.07 -47.13
N MET A 622 20.30 -29.27 -46.11
CA MET A 622 21.77 -29.34 -46.23
C MET A 622 22.32 -30.78 -46.38
N ARG A 623 21.46 -31.78 -46.70
CA ARG A 623 21.94 -33.13 -47.04
C ARG A 623 22.58 -33.11 -48.43
N ALA A 624 23.86 -33.51 -48.51
CA ALA A 624 24.55 -33.71 -49.77
C ALA A 624 23.87 -34.82 -50.61
N PRO A 625 23.89 -34.73 -51.95
CA PRO A 625 23.49 -35.85 -52.80
C PRO A 625 24.43 -37.03 -52.53
N ILE A 626 23.86 -38.22 -52.32
CA ILE A 626 24.61 -39.47 -52.18
C ILE A 626 25.38 -39.69 -53.49
N PRO A 627 26.72 -39.86 -53.47
CA PRO A 627 27.44 -40.22 -54.68
C PRO A 627 27.07 -41.65 -55.10
N GLU A 628 26.80 -41.84 -56.39
CA GLU A 628 26.55 -43.17 -56.97
C GLU A 628 27.75 -44.11 -56.72
N LYS A 629 27.44 -45.35 -56.32
CA LYS A 629 28.43 -46.40 -56.09
C LYS A 629 29.11 -46.81 -57.40
N GLU A 630 30.43 -46.70 -57.47
CA GLU A 630 31.23 -47.58 -58.34
C GLU A 630 31.60 -48.87 -57.59
N PRO A 631 31.58 -50.04 -58.26
CA PRO A 631 31.94 -51.30 -57.63
C PRO A 631 33.43 -51.59 -57.83
N ASN A 632 34.22 -51.73 -56.76
CA ASN A 632 34.84 -53.01 -56.33
C ASN A 632 35.99 -52.85 -55.32
N ASN A 633 36.02 -53.84 -54.41
CA ASN A 633 37.16 -54.49 -53.76
C ASN A 633 38.33 -53.66 -53.22
N ASN A 634 38.35 -53.47 -51.89
CA ASN A 634 39.36 -54.11 -51.04
C ASN A 634 38.94 -54.08 -49.57
N GLU A 635 39.07 -55.25 -48.95
CA GLU A 635 38.81 -55.55 -47.55
C GLU A 635 39.67 -54.71 -46.60
N LEU A 636 39.06 -54.25 -45.51
CA LEU A 636 39.73 -54.06 -44.22
C LEU A 636 38.73 -54.51 -43.14
N GLU A 637 38.86 -55.77 -42.73
CA GLU A 637 38.25 -56.28 -41.50
C GLU A 637 38.78 -55.48 -40.30
N MET A 638 37.88 -54.97 -39.47
CA MET A 638 38.19 -54.57 -38.11
C MET A 638 37.35 -55.40 -37.16
N ASP A 639 38.02 -56.34 -36.49
CA ASP A 639 37.51 -57.22 -35.45
C ASP A 639 36.96 -56.42 -34.24
N LEU A 640 35.72 -56.73 -33.85
CA LEU A 640 34.99 -56.09 -32.75
C LEU A 640 34.95 -56.98 -31.48
N SER A 641 35.84 -57.96 -31.35
CA SER A 641 35.83 -58.94 -30.26
C SER A 641 36.16 -58.41 -28.85
N ALA A 642 36.46 -57.13 -28.64
CA ALA A 642 37.08 -56.67 -27.38
C ALA A 642 36.23 -55.84 -26.39
N ASN A 643 34.94 -55.53 -26.60
CA ASN A 643 34.22 -54.59 -25.72
C ASN A 643 32.83 -55.03 -25.23
N TYR A 644 32.67 -56.30 -24.84
CA TYR A 644 31.59 -56.70 -23.92
C TYR A 644 32.19 -57.30 -22.65
N LEU A 645 32.31 -56.48 -21.60
CA LEU A 645 32.44 -56.95 -20.22
C LEU A 645 31.14 -56.59 -19.47
N SER A 646 30.28 -57.58 -19.34
CA SER A 646 29.13 -57.63 -18.45
C SER A 646 29.58 -57.73 -16.99
N TYR A 647 28.91 -57.01 -16.09
CA TYR A 647 29.03 -57.20 -14.63
C TYR A 647 28.53 -58.60 -14.23
N PRO A 648 29.23 -59.35 -13.36
CA PRO A 648 28.67 -60.53 -12.72
C PRO A 648 27.91 -60.12 -11.44
N GLY A 649 26.71 -60.66 -11.29
CA GLY A 649 25.99 -60.70 -10.02
C GLY A 649 26.27 -62.01 -9.29
N GLU A 650 26.47 -61.89 -7.98
CA GLU A 650 25.90 -62.75 -6.94
C GLU A 650 25.43 -61.86 -5.80
#